data_AF-A0A1G3KV53-F1
#
_entry.id   AF-A0A1G3KV53-F1
#
_cell.length_a   1.000
_cell.length_b   1.000
_cell.length_c   1.000
_cell.angle_alpha   90.00
_cell.angle_beta   90.00
_cell.angle_gamma   90.00
#
_symmetry.space_group_name_H-M   'P 1'
#
loop_
_entity.id
_entity.type
_entity.pdbx_description
1 polymer ?
#
loop_
_entity_poly.entity_id
_entity_poly.type
_entity_poly.pdbx_seq_one_letter_code
_entity_poly.pdbx_strand_id
1 'polypeptide(L)'
;MARRPRTRLARFGAFFLIAAALAAAPPAAAQRVIVNPSFEANDPQGPGAASYEIYSHGSVSGWVSASGEIELWDTSFQGVVAYAGSVFAEMNANVPGAFYQNICMVNGETIGWTFAHRARSGGPTTQTARLQIANSAGSLIQNLATQASTVNNVWNVNTGTATYGGASGVQRVQFITTDAGSYGNFLDDIRITLNPFVELSAAASSGVESIAAANLPGLIVSGTLFTPRTVNVSITGGTATPGTDYVTPGGGASFTVTIPAGTYQNVTVPLGIQILDDTVTEGSETIQIALNTGTGYTVSSTSSCGGTPRTASSYTITDNDAPVVLTKNWANGIVGDAVDLAIGGGFAASAGTSAVGGAATNAAAVATPGSTLTLTETYTNGAAANYNSSIECRRNSDNVAVATAGSGLSRTVVMPSGTSLTCTWTNSRRSATLVVRKTWVNARTAHAVTVQTAGLVNNASLASVANSANETDTNAAVTVYAGETATLTETFSVGDGANYAQALGCTGNAAPLAGNVLTVGAADTAIICTFTNRYIVPLSIAKTSLAYSDPVNGLVHPKLIPGAFANYGLTVTAPGGTSPTADSVIVTDAIPSSLSLFVGTYAPGPGPILFAPGASGLTYGFTSLSSAADDLEFSNNGGAGWTYVPTADADGVDPAVTHVRIRPKGAMAPGSSFTINLRARVK
;
A
#
# COMPACT_ATOMS: atom_id res chain seq x y z
N MET A 1 -49.70 -71.98 9.67
CA MET A 1 -48.50 -72.74 10.07
C MET A 1 -47.35 -72.25 9.21
N ALA A 2 -46.17 -71.83 9.65
CA ALA A 2 -45.50 -71.96 10.92
C ALA A 2 -44.54 -70.78 11.17
N ARG A 3 -44.56 -70.29 12.42
CA ARG A 3 -43.51 -69.70 13.28
C ARG A 3 -42.24 -69.07 12.64
N ARG A 4 -42.08 -67.76 12.85
CA ARG A 4 -40.78 -67.07 13.01
C ARG A 4 -40.48 -66.84 14.50
N PRO A 5 -39.21 -66.92 14.96
CA PRO A 5 -38.87 -66.92 16.38
C PRO A 5 -38.67 -65.52 16.97
N ARG A 6 -38.88 -65.46 18.29
CA ARG A 6 -38.72 -64.31 19.19
C ARG A 6 -37.25 -64.00 19.47
N THR A 7 -36.92 -62.71 19.58
CA THR A 7 -35.79 -62.23 20.40
C THR A 7 -36.22 -60.99 21.17
N ARG A 8 -35.73 -60.91 22.42
CA ARG A 8 -36.25 -60.18 23.58
C ARG A 8 -35.95 -58.67 23.50
N LEU A 9 -36.94 -57.84 23.83
CA LEU A 9 -36.73 -56.44 24.20
C LEU A 9 -36.77 -56.33 25.73
N ALA A 10 -35.64 -55.95 26.34
CA ALA A 10 -35.53 -55.68 27.76
C ALA A 10 -36.13 -54.29 28.06
N ARG A 11 -37.05 -54.25 29.03
CA ARG A 11 -37.61 -53.02 29.62
C ARG A 11 -36.59 -52.42 30.58
N PHE A 12 -36.14 -51.19 30.31
CA PHE A 12 -35.64 -50.28 31.33
C PHE A 12 -36.61 -49.09 31.41
N GLY A 13 -37.33 -49.00 32.53
CA GLY A 13 -38.20 -47.86 32.82
C GLY A 13 -37.36 -46.68 33.30
N ALA A 14 -37.33 -45.61 32.52
CA ALA A 14 -36.84 -44.31 32.96
C ALA A 14 -38.03 -43.50 33.52
N PHE A 15 -38.00 -43.21 34.83
CA PHE A 15 -38.88 -42.24 35.46
C PHE A 15 -38.46 -40.84 35.01
N PHE A 16 -39.22 -40.23 34.10
CA PHE A 16 -39.14 -38.80 33.82
C PHE A 16 -39.98 -38.05 34.87
N LEU A 17 -39.34 -37.40 35.83
CA LEU A 17 -39.96 -36.32 36.60
C LEU A 17 -40.12 -35.11 35.66
N ILE A 18 -41.34 -34.85 35.23
CA ILE A 18 -41.71 -33.59 34.57
C ILE A 18 -41.76 -32.54 35.69
N ALA A 19 -40.68 -31.76 35.84
CA ALA A 19 -40.73 -30.52 36.58
C ALA A 19 -41.61 -29.55 35.78
N ALA A 20 -42.80 -29.26 36.28
CA ALA A 20 -43.63 -28.19 35.77
C ALA A 20 -42.84 -26.87 35.93
N ALA A 21 -42.27 -26.38 34.84
CA ALA A 21 -41.77 -25.02 34.77
C ALA A 21 -42.98 -24.09 35.01
N LEU A 22 -43.07 -23.51 36.20
CA LEU A 22 -43.92 -22.34 36.42
C LEU A 22 -43.48 -21.31 35.39
N ALA A 23 -44.31 -21.07 34.37
CA ALA A 23 -44.17 -19.91 33.52
C ALA A 23 -44.32 -18.69 34.44
N ALA A 24 -43.20 -18.03 34.76
CA ALA A 24 -43.23 -16.74 35.41
C ALA A 24 -44.07 -15.81 34.53
N ALA A 25 -45.10 -15.21 35.11
CA ALA A 25 -45.86 -14.17 34.44
C ALA A 25 -44.87 -13.12 33.90
N PRO A 26 -45.08 -12.57 32.69
CA PRO A 26 -44.23 -11.51 32.19
C PRO A 26 -44.13 -10.40 33.25
N PRO A 27 -42.93 -9.84 33.47
CA PRO A 27 -42.74 -8.81 34.48
C PRO A 27 -43.76 -7.69 34.25
N ALA A 28 -44.49 -7.32 35.30
CA ALA A 28 -45.46 -6.24 35.20
C ALA A 28 -44.74 -4.93 34.83
N ALA A 29 -45.29 -4.19 33.88
CA ALA A 29 -44.71 -2.93 33.40
C ALA A 29 -44.53 -1.94 34.56
N ALA A 30 -43.41 -1.23 34.60
CA ALA A 30 -43.14 -0.19 35.61
C ALA A 30 -43.85 1.13 35.30
N GLN A 31 -45.18 1.09 35.15
CA GLN A 31 -45.98 2.29 34.89
C GLN A 31 -45.87 3.25 36.08
N ARG A 32 -45.32 4.45 35.84
CA ARG A 32 -45.22 5.55 36.82
C ARG A 32 -45.90 6.84 36.37
N VAL A 33 -46.61 6.77 35.25
CA VAL A 33 -47.34 7.87 34.63
C VAL A 33 -48.83 7.60 34.77
N ILE A 34 -49.58 8.60 35.22
CA ILE A 34 -51.05 8.60 35.13
C ILE A 34 -51.42 8.95 33.70
N VAL A 35 -52.09 8.03 33.03
CA VAL A 35 -52.55 8.22 31.65
C VAL A 35 -53.92 8.90 31.67
N ASN A 36 -54.16 9.84 30.76
CA ASN A 36 -55.45 10.54 30.67
C ASN A 36 -55.96 11.15 32.01
N PRO A 37 -55.14 11.96 32.70
CA PRO A 37 -55.46 12.47 34.04
C PRO A 37 -56.70 13.39 34.15
N SER A 38 -57.09 14.03 33.04
CA SER A 38 -58.30 14.86 32.93
C SER A 38 -59.32 14.28 31.96
N PHE A 39 -59.19 13.01 31.59
CA PHE A 39 -60.14 12.29 30.72
C PHE A 39 -60.25 12.78 29.26
N GLU A 40 -59.61 13.89 28.89
CA GLU A 40 -59.60 14.51 27.55
C GLU A 40 -59.29 13.59 26.36
N ALA A 41 -58.66 12.43 26.56
CA ALA A 41 -58.43 11.46 25.48
C ALA A 41 -59.71 10.69 25.07
N ASN A 42 -60.79 10.85 25.83
CA ASN A 42 -62.09 10.22 25.61
C ASN A 42 -63.17 11.29 25.72
N ASP A 43 -63.39 12.02 24.62
CA ASP A 43 -64.42 13.05 24.49
C ASP A 43 -65.76 12.42 24.09
N PRO A 44 -66.81 12.48 24.94
CA PRO A 44 -68.16 11.98 24.65
C PRO A 44 -68.78 12.45 23.32
N GLN A 45 -68.34 13.58 22.78
CA GLN A 45 -69.10 14.27 21.73
C GLN A 45 -68.54 14.14 20.32
N GLY A 46 -67.23 14.24 20.15
CA GLY A 46 -66.74 14.83 18.90
C GLY A 46 -67.42 16.20 18.62
N PRO A 47 -67.56 16.68 17.38
CA PRO A 47 -67.96 18.09 17.10
C PRO A 47 -69.49 18.37 17.21
N GLY A 48 -70.10 18.24 18.39
CA GLY A 48 -71.56 18.33 18.62
C GLY A 48 -72.01 19.33 19.71
N ALA A 49 -73.14 19.04 20.39
CA ALA A 49 -73.61 19.80 21.56
C ALA A 49 -73.32 19.01 22.84
N ALA A 50 -73.01 19.71 23.94
CA ALA A 50 -72.55 19.08 25.19
C ALA A 50 -73.45 17.90 25.60
N SER A 51 -72.82 16.75 25.83
CA SER A 51 -73.43 15.44 26.10
C SER A 51 -72.65 14.70 27.20
N TYR A 52 -73.08 13.48 27.48
CA TYR A 52 -72.37 12.49 28.27
C TYR A 52 -72.29 11.17 27.51
N GLU A 53 -71.31 10.33 27.85
CA GLU A 53 -71.17 8.96 27.34
C GLU A 53 -70.73 8.02 28.47
N ILE A 54 -71.34 6.82 28.51
CA ILE A 54 -70.95 5.75 29.42
C ILE A 54 -70.05 4.78 28.67
N TYR A 55 -68.78 4.78 29.02
CA TYR A 55 -67.77 3.90 28.46
C TYR A 55 -67.74 2.58 29.22
N SER A 56 -67.67 1.48 28.46
CA SER A 56 -67.46 0.14 29.02
C SER A 56 -66.06 -0.01 29.63
N HIS A 57 -65.91 -1.00 30.50
CA HIS A 57 -64.66 -1.34 31.16
C HIS A 57 -63.46 -1.41 30.19
N GLY A 58 -62.44 -0.59 30.46
CA GLY A 58 -61.20 -0.54 29.69
C GLY A 58 -61.26 0.34 28.43
N SER A 59 -62.41 0.97 28.14
CA SER A 59 -62.57 1.84 26.97
C SER A 59 -62.10 3.28 27.21
N VAL A 60 -61.99 3.72 28.47
CA VAL A 60 -61.36 5.00 28.82
C VAL A 60 -59.85 4.78 28.90
N SER A 61 -59.10 5.52 28.08
CA SER A 61 -57.65 5.40 27.98
C SER A 61 -57.00 5.53 29.36
N GLY A 62 -56.25 4.50 29.76
CA GLY A 62 -55.53 4.46 31.03
C GLY A 62 -56.36 4.06 32.26
N TRP A 63 -57.69 4.13 32.21
CA TRP A 63 -58.55 3.94 33.38
C TRP A 63 -59.37 2.66 33.32
N VAL A 64 -59.40 1.95 34.44
CA VAL A 64 -60.12 0.69 34.61
C VAL A 64 -61.19 0.86 35.67
N SER A 65 -62.43 0.42 35.41
CA SER A 65 -63.54 0.51 36.37
C SER A 65 -63.86 -0.83 37.02
N ALA A 66 -64.00 -0.85 38.34
CA ALA A 66 -64.44 -2.01 39.12
C ALA A 66 -65.95 -2.26 39.01
N SER A 67 -66.76 -1.25 38.65
CA SER A 67 -68.20 -1.38 38.41
C SER A 67 -68.53 -1.75 36.95
N GLY A 68 -67.53 -1.77 36.06
CA GLY A 68 -67.68 -2.16 34.66
C GLY A 68 -67.93 -1.01 33.70
N GLU A 69 -68.15 0.21 34.21
CA GLU A 69 -68.50 1.41 33.43
C GLU A 69 -67.78 2.66 33.98
N ILE A 70 -67.50 3.63 33.11
CA ILE A 70 -67.03 4.99 33.45
C ILE A 70 -67.86 5.97 32.64
N GLU A 71 -68.55 6.90 33.30
CA GLU A 71 -69.30 7.95 32.62
C GLU A 71 -68.45 9.21 32.52
N LEU A 72 -68.34 9.77 31.31
CA LEU A 72 -67.64 11.02 31.03
C LEU A 72 -68.65 12.06 30.53
N TRP A 73 -68.47 13.30 30.97
CA TRP A 73 -69.30 14.44 30.63
C TRP A 73 -68.49 15.49 29.88
N ASP A 74 -69.10 16.07 28.85
CA ASP A 74 -68.58 17.29 28.26
C ASP A 74 -68.73 18.47 29.21
N THR A 75 -67.79 19.40 29.10
CA THR A 75 -67.92 20.71 29.70
C THR A 75 -69.22 21.37 29.24
N SER A 76 -69.93 21.98 30.19
CA SER A 76 -71.24 22.60 30.03
C SER A 76 -72.43 21.63 29.81
N PHE A 77 -72.23 20.30 29.81
CA PHE A 77 -73.37 19.39 29.84
C PHE A 77 -74.18 19.60 31.13
N GLN A 78 -75.50 19.81 30.97
CA GLN A 78 -76.41 20.24 32.05
C GLN A 78 -75.92 21.48 32.85
N GLY A 79 -75.13 22.36 32.22
CA GLY A 79 -74.59 23.57 32.85
C GLY A 79 -73.39 23.34 33.77
N VAL A 80 -72.78 22.15 33.77
CA VAL A 80 -71.60 21.84 34.58
C VAL A 80 -70.34 22.08 33.74
N VAL A 81 -69.62 23.17 34.03
CA VAL A 81 -68.32 23.45 33.41
C VAL A 81 -67.25 22.53 34.02
N ALA A 82 -66.43 21.90 33.16
CA ALA A 82 -65.28 21.09 33.57
C ALA A 82 -64.29 21.92 34.41
N TYR A 83 -63.51 21.28 35.29
CA TYR A 83 -62.49 21.99 36.06
C TYR A 83 -61.26 22.29 35.20
N ALA A 84 -60.85 21.31 34.40
CA ALA A 84 -59.79 21.43 33.41
C ALA A 84 -60.27 20.86 32.07
N GLY A 85 -59.76 21.43 30.96
CA GLY A 85 -60.10 20.95 29.63
C GLY A 85 -61.59 20.99 29.31
N SER A 86 -62.06 19.96 28.63
CA SER A 86 -63.41 19.84 28.09
C SER A 86 -64.16 18.62 28.61
N VAL A 87 -63.53 17.73 29.39
CA VAL A 87 -64.14 16.47 29.83
C VAL A 87 -63.91 16.25 31.32
N PHE A 88 -64.86 15.63 32.01
CA PHE A 88 -64.67 15.14 33.38
C PHE A 88 -65.43 13.84 33.62
N ALA A 89 -65.03 13.08 34.65
CA ALA A 89 -65.62 11.78 34.95
C ALA A 89 -66.68 11.84 36.06
N GLU A 90 -67.76 11.08 35.93
CA GLU A 90 -68.70 10.75 37.00
C GLU A 90 -68.34 9.37 37.59
N MET A 91 -68.06 9.31 38.90
CA MET A 91 -67.57 8.06 39.53
C MET A 91 -68.63 6.98 39.70
N ASN A 92 -69.90 7.35 39.88
CA ASN A 92 -71.01 6.43 40.14
C ASN A 92 -72.15 6.65 39.14
N ALA A 93 -71.87 6.38 37.87
CA ALA A 93 -72.82 6.47 36.75
C ALA A 93 -74.17 5.79 37.08
N ASN A 94 -74.11 4.56 37.59
CA ASN A 94 -75.29 3.75 37.94
C ASN A 94 -75.19 3.10 39.33
N VAL A 95 -73.98 2.69 39.73
CA VAL A 95 -73.68 2.01 41.00
C VAL A 95 -72.41 2.57 41.63
N PRO A 96 -72.26 2.50 42.97
CA PRO A 96 -70.99 2.80 43.62
C PRO A 96 -69.87 1.96 43.00
N GLY A 97 -68.78 2.62 42.64
CA GLY A 97 -67.67 1.99 41.93
C GLY A 97 -66.34 2.62 42.29
N ALA A 98 -65.28 1.96 41.84
CA ALA A 98 -63.93 2.50 41.85
C ALA A 98 -63.39 2.50 40.43
N PHE A 99 -62.68 3.54 40.03
CA PHE A 99 -61.82 3.47 38.86
C PHE A 99 -60.37 3.70 39.24
N TYR A 100 -59.46 3.05 38.53
CA TYR A 100 -58.07 2.97 38.93
C TYR A 100 -57.11 2.85 37.75
N GLN A 101 -55.85 3.15 38.04
CA GLN A 101 -54.70 2.76 37.21
C GLN A 101 -53.76 1.90 38.03
N ASN A 102 -53.12 0.94 37.37
CA ASN A 102 -52.07 0.12 37.97
C ASN A 102 -50.75 0.88 37.88
N ILE A 103 -50.22 1.28 39.03
CA ILE A 103 -49.00 2.07 39.16
C ILE A 103 -47.98 1.26 39.95
N CYS A 104 -46.74 1.26 39.49
CA CYS A 104 -45.65 0.68 40.25
C CYS A 104 -45.33 1.57 41.44
N MET A 105 -45.43 1.03 42.65
CA MET A 105 -45.19 1.72 43.91
C MET A 105 -44.00 1.09 44.65
N VAL A 106 -43.29 1.90 45.43
CA VAL A 106 -42.12 1.51 46.24
C VAL A 106 -42.42 1.84 47.70
N ASN A 107 -42.31 0.83 48.58
CA ASN A 107 -42.52 1.02 50.01
C ASN A 107 -41.67 2.18 50.55
N GLY A 108 -42.31 3.08 51.31
CA GLY A 108 -41.67 4.24 51.90
C GLY A 108 -41.50 5.45 50.96
N GLU A 109 -41.90 5.36 49.68
CA GLU A 109 -41.85 6.53 48.78
C GLU A 109 -42.94 7.56 49.10
N THR A 110 -42.69 8.82 48.74
CA THR A 110 -43.71 9.87 48.84
C THR A 110 -44.64 9.83 47.63
N ILE A 111 -45.95 9.80 47.91
CA ILE A 111 -47.00 10.05 46.92
C ILE A 111 -47.64 11.40 47.22
N GLY A 112 -47.64 12.28 46.22
CA GLY A 112 -48.40 13.53 46.21
C GLY A 112 -49.61 13.42 45.31
N TRP A 113 -50.66 14.18 45.59
CA TRP A 113 -51.83 14.26 44.72
C TRP A 113 -52.42 15.66 44.69
N THR A 114 -53.03 16.00 43.55
CA THR A 114 -54.11 16.97 43.47
C THR A 114 -55.21 16.43 42.58
N PHE A 115 -56.47 16.68 42.90
CA PHE A 115 -57.61 16.37 42.03
C PHE A 115 -58.78 17.31 42.37
N ALA A 116 -59.58 17.64 41.36
CA ALA A 116 -60.82 18.39 41.53
C ALA A 116 -61.98 17.41 41.74
N HIS A 117 -62.81 17.69 42.76
CA HIS A 117 -64.00 16.92 43.07
C HIS A 117 -65.22 17.81 43.26
N ARG A 118 -66.34 17.47 42.63
CA ARG A 118 -67.58 18.25 42.71
C ARG A 118 -68.79 17.35 42.95
N ALA A 119 -69.66 17.79 43.84
CA ALA A 119 -70.96 17.18 44.03
C ALA A 119 -71.96 17.65 42.95
N ARG A 120 -72.79 16.74 42.45
CA ARG A 120 -73.82 17.03 41.43
C ARG A 120 -75.18 17.31 42.08
N SER A 121 -75.89 18.32 41.56
CA SER A 121 -77.28 18.60 41.95
C SER A 121 -78.19 17.42 41.59
N GLY A 122 -79.13 17.06 42.48
CA GLY A 122 -80.01 15.90 42.32
C GLY A 122 -79.61 14.67 43.15
N GLY A 123 -78.42 14.68 43.76
CA GLY A 123 -77.95 13.66 44.70
C GLY A 123 -77.99 14.07 46.18
N PRO A 124 -77.36 13.27 47.08
CA PRO A 124 -77.19 13.61 48.48
C PRO A 124 -76.54 14.99 48.67
N THR A 125 -76.88 15.67 49.78
CA THR A 125 -76.37 17.02 50.08
C THR A 125 -74.84 17.09 50.17
N THR A 126 -74.20 15.98 50.48
CA THR A 126 -72.75 15.79 50.50
C THR A 126 -72.40 14.51 49.75
N GLN A 127 -71.41 14.57 48.86
CA GLN A 127 -70.90 13.46 48.07
C GLN A 127 -69.43 13.24 48.35
N THR A 128 -68.98 11.99 48.39
CA THR A 128 -67.65 11.63 48.90
C THR A 128 -66.82 10.83 47.91
N ALA A 129 -65.73 11.43 47.44
CA ALA A 129 -64.66 10.72 46.73
C ALA A 129 -63.51 10.37 47.68
N ARG A 130 -63.01 9.14 47.58
CA ARG A 130 -61.82 8.69 48.31
C ARG A 130 -60.72 8.33 47.33
N LEU A 131 -59.55 8.96 47.47
CA LEU A 131 -58.33 8.52 46.80
C LEU A 131 -57.64 7.48 47.68
N GLN A 132 -57.41 6.29 47.11
CA GLN A 132 -56.88 5.14 47.84
C GLN A 132 -55.80 4.43 47.03
N ILE A 133 -54.93 3.73 47.74
CA ILE A 133 -54.09 2.67 47.19
C ILE A 133 -54.71 1.33 47.58
N ALA A 134 -54.87 0.44 46.61
CA ALA A 134 -55.37 -0.90 46.81
C ALA A 134 -54.46 -1.94 46.14
N ASN A 135 -54.57 -3.20 46.60
CA ASN A 135 -53.88 -4.30 45.95
C ASN A 135 -54.52 -4.65 44.60
N SER A 136 -53.94 -5.61 43.88
CA SER A 136 -54.46 -6.08 42.59
C SER A 136 -55.86 -6.72 42.66
N ALA A 137 -56.38 -7.05 43.84
CA ALA A 137 -57.75 -7.53 44.07
C ALA A 137 -58.72 -6.40 44.47
N GLY A 138 -58.25 -5.16 44.61
CA GLY A 138 -59.06 -4.00 45.04
C GLY A 138 -59.21 -3.85 46.56
N SER A 139 -58.53 -4.67 47.37
CA SER A 139 -58.53 -4.50 48.82
C SER A 139 -57.71 -3.27 49.22
N LEU A 140 -58.26 -2.45 50.11
CA LEU A 140 -57.61 -1.24 50.61
C LEU A 140 -56.26 -1.56 51.25
N ILE A 141 -55.21 -0.89 50.76
CA ILE A 141 -53.89 -0.86 51.39
C ILE A 141 -53.76 0.42 52.21
N GLN A 142 -54.12 1.57 51.63
CA GLN A 142 -53.96 2.87 52.26
C GLN A 142 -54.99 3.86 51.74
N ASN A 143 -55.67 4.56 52.65
CA ASN A 143 -56.53 5.69 52.29
C ASN A 143 -55.69 6.97 52.29
N LEU A 144 -55.60 7.65 51.15
CA LEU A 144 -54.78 8.85 50.99
C LEU A 144 -55.58 10.11 51.29
N ALA A 145 -56.78 10.21 50.72
CA ALA A 145 -57.66 11.35 50.94
C ALA A 145 -59.13 10.93 50.94
N THR A 146 -59.95 11.71 51.63
CA THR A 146 -61.41 11.64 51.59
C THR A 146 -61.93 13.04 51.41
N GLN A 147 -62.48 13.32 50.23
CA GLN A 147 -63.03 14.61 49.87
C GLN A 147 -64.56 14.53 49.91
N ALA A 148 -65.13 15.24 50.87
CA ALA A 148 -66.57 15.45 50.95
C ALA A 148 -66.90 16.82 50.33
N SER A 149 -67.66 16.83 49.24
CA SER A 149 -68.11 18.05 48.56
C SER A 149 -69.61 18.21 48.75
N THR A 150 -70.08 19.44 49.04
CA THR A 150 -71.51 19.72 49.18
C THR A 150 -72.12 20.17 47.87
N VAL A 151 -73.43 19.96 47.69
CA VAL A 151 -74.16 20.39 46.49
C VAL A 151 -74.30 21.92 46.50
N ASN A 152 -73.32 22.61 45.91
CA ASN A 152 -73.24 24.07 45.85
C ASN A 152 -72.68 24.60 44.52
N ASN A 153 -72.54 23.74 43.51
CA ASN A 153 -71.96 24.03 42.20
C ASN A 153 -70.46 24.45 42.20
N VAL A 154 -69.69 24.06 43.22
CA VAL A 154 -68.25 24.37 43.32
C VAL A 154 -67.40 23.12 43.12
N TRP A 155 -66.32 23.25 42.35
CA TRP A 155 -65.24 22.27 42.31
C TRP A 155 -64.34 22.45 43.54
N ASN A 156 -64.14 21.39 44.32
CA ASN A 156 -63.25 21.39 45.47
C ASN A 156 -61.96 20.70 45.08
N VAL A 157 -60.84 21.40 45.21
CA VAL A 157 -59.52 20.83 44.92
C VAL A 157 -58.99 20.18 46.19
N ASN A 158 -58.73 18.88 46.10
CA ASN A 158 -58.05 18.13 47.15
C ASN A 158 -56.58 18.05 46.81
N THR A 159 -55.71 18.53 47.70
CA THR A 159 -54.26 18.43 47.55
C THR A 159 -53.68 17.80 48.81
N GLY A 160 -52.71 16.91 48.65
CA GLY A 160 -52.05 16.29 49.78
C GLY A 160 -50.82 15.49 49.39
N THR A 161 -50.13 15.00 50.42
CA THR A 161 -48.99 14.12 50.30
C THR A 161 -49.01 13.10 51.43
N ALA A 162 -48.54 11.89 51.15
CA ALA A 162 -48.34 10.85 52.16
C ALA A 162 -47.12 10.00 51.83
N THR A 163 -46.60 9.30 52.83
CA THR A 163 -45.65 8.20 52.62
C THR A 163 -46.43 6.93 52.33
N TYR A 164 -46.07 6.22 51.27
CA TYR A 164 -46.69 4.95 50.91
C TYR A 164 -46.26 3.84 51.88
N GLY A 165 -47.23 3.27 52.59
CA GLY A 165 -47.01 2.26 53.64
C GLY A 165 -47.13 0.80 53.20
N GLY A 166 -47.57 0.53 51.97
CA GLY A 166 -47.77 -0.84 51.47
C GLY A 166 -46.52 -1.47 50.86
N ALA A 167 -46.60 -2.74 50.49
CA ALA A 167 -45.49 -3.45 49.85
C ALA A 167 -45.15 -2.88 48.46
N SER A 168 -43.86 -2.84 48.13
CA SER A 168 -43.41 -2.49 46.77
C SER A 168 -44.01 -3.44 45.72
N GLY A 169 -44.39 -2.91 44.58
CA GLY A 169 -45.02 -3.67 43.50
C GLY A 169 -46.07 -2.86 42.76
N VAL A 170 -46.78 -3.52 41.84
CA VAL A 170 -47.89 -2.89 41.13
C VAL A 170 -49.10 -2.80 42.05
N GLN A 171 -49.58 -1.57 42.25
CA GLN A 171 -50.73 -1.27 43.08
C GLN A 171 -51.78 -0.49 42.29
N ARG A 172 -53.02 -0.58 42.71
CA ARG A 172 -54.11 0.23 42.15
C ARG A 172 -54.10 1.60 42.83
N VAL A 173 -53.83 2.65 42.08
CA VAL A 173 -54.19 4.02 42.49
C VAL A 173 -55.63 4.22 42.07
N GLN A 174 -56.55 4.25 43.02
CA GLN A 174 -57.98 4.20 42.77
C GLN A 174 -58.72 5.37 43.41
N PHE A 175 -59.74 5.85 42.70
CA PHE A 175 -60.77 6.72 43.25
C PHE A 175 -62.02 5.89 43.48
N ILE A 176 -62.58 5.92 44.69
CA ILE A 176 -63.80 5.19 45.06
C ILE A 176 -64.83 6.08 45.75
N THR A 177 -66.10 5.83 45.48
CA THR A 177 -67.24 6.38 46.22
C THR A 177 -68.13 5.26 46.74
N THR A 178 -68.80 5.49 47.88
CA THR A 178 -69.81 4.58 48.46
C THR A 178 -71.21 5.17 48.38
N ASP A 179 -71.38 6.31 47.72
CA ASP A 179 -72.68 6.97 47.56
C ASP A 179 -73.56 6.14 46.62
N ALA A 180 -74.68 5.62 47.12
CA ALA A 180 -75.57 4.74 46.35
C ALA A 180 -76.39 5.52 45.34
N GLY A 181 -76.49 5.09 44.07
CA GLY A 181 -77.31 5.72 43.00
C GLY A 181 -76.49 6.53 41.98
N SER A 182 -77.15 7.07 40.95
CA SER A 182 -76.55 7.96 39.92
C SER A 182 -76.57 9.40 40.41
N TYR A 183 -75.55 9.79 41.18
CA TYR A 183 -75.61 11.00 41.99
C TYR A 183 -74.44 11.96 41.85
N GLY A 184 -73.54 11.84 40.87
CA GLY A 184 -72.38 12.73 40.74
C GLY A 184 -71.11 12.10 41.29
N ASN A 185 -70.40 12.77 42.19
CA ASN A 185 -68.95 12.58 42.41
C ASN A 185 -68.13 12.84 41.14
N PHE A 186 -68.21 14.08 40.62
CA PHE A 186 -67.42 14.46 39.47
C PHE A 186 -65.94 14.58 39.84
N LEU A 187 -65.07 14.02 39.02
CA LEU A 187 -63.63 14.06 39.15
C LEU A 187 -62.97 14.60 37.89
N ASP A 188 -61.95 15.43 38.11
CA ASP A 188 -61.19 16.07 37.04
C ASP A 188 -59.80 16.51 37.54
N ASP A 189 -58.89 16.84 36.62
CA ASP A 189 -57.53 17.32 36.84
C ASP A 189 -56.71 16.48 37.85
N ILE A 190 -56.72 15.16 37.65
CA ILE A 190 -56.03 14.21 38.53
C ILE A 190 -54.52 14.28 38.28
N ARG A 191 -53.76 14.83 39.21
CA ARG A 191 -52.29 14.78 39.17
C ARG A 191 -51.77 13.96 40.34
N ILE A 192 -51.12 12.85 40.03
CA ILE A 192 -50.37 12.05 41.02
C ILE A 192 -48.89 12.33 40.82
N THR A 193 -48.23 12.72 41.90
CA THR A 193 -46.79 12.99 41.92
C THR A 193 -46.08 11.86 42.63
N LEU A 194 -45.14 11.24 41.93
CA LEU A 194 -44.28 10.18 42.43
C LEU A 194 -42.85 10.50 42.02
N ASN A 195 -41.87 9.93 42.72
CA ASN A 195 -40.50 9.98 42.23
C ASN A 195 -40.42 9.21 40.89
N PRO A 196 -39.78 9.77 39.85
CA PRO A 196 -39.52 9.02 38.63
C PRO A 196 -38.55 7.86 38.90
N PHE A 197 -38.72 6.79 38.15
CA PHE A 197 -37.73 5.73 38.06
C PHE A 197 -36.62 6.12 37.10
N VAL A 198 -35.38 5.86 37.53
CA VAL A 198 -34.18 6.14 36.75
C VAL A 198 -33.23 4.95 36.81
N GLU A 199 -32.72 4.54 35.66
CA GLU A 199 -31.63 3.57 35.53
C GLU A 199 -30.73 3.91 34.33
N LEU A 200 -29.54 3.28 34.21
CA LEU A 200 -28.68 3.45 33.05
C LEU A 200 -29.23 2.69 31.83
N SER A 201 -29.01 3.23 30.63
CA SER A 201 -29.55 2.66 29.38
C SER A 201 -28.81 1.43 28.86
N ALA A 202 -27.53 1.27 29.20
CA ALA A 202 -26.65 0.20 28.76
C ALA A 202 -25.76 -0.30 29.92
N ALA A 203 -25.52 -1.61 30.02
CA ALA A 203 -24.57 -2.16 31.01
C ALA A 203 -23.13 -2.04 30.49
N ALA A 204 -22.97 -2.16 29.17
CA ALA A 204 -21.74 -1.87 28.46
C ALA A 204 -22.07 -1.32 27.08
N SER A 205 -21.20 -0.46 26.56
CA SER A 205 -21.30 0.17 25.25
C SER A 205 -19.92 0.63 24.80
N SER A 206 -19.74 0.88 23.51
CA SER A 206 -18.48 1.40 22.98
C SER A 206 -18.71 2.41 21.86
N GLY A 207 -17.75 3.30 21.66
CA GLY A 207 -17.74 4.27 20.58
C GLY A 207 -16.32 4.63 20.17
N VAL A 208 -16.19 5.01 18.91
CA VAL A 208 -14.94 5.53 18.35
C VAL A 208 -14.72 6.95 18.87
N GLU A 209 -13.50 7.27 19.28
CA GLU A 209 -13.17 8.54 19.94
C GLU A 209 -13.44 9.78 19.06
N SER A 210 -13.25 9.66 17.73
CA SER A 210 -13.60 10.70 16.76
C SER A 210 -15.08 11.09 16.71
N ILE A 211 -15.95 10.39 17.46
CA ILE A 211 -17.36 10.75 17.61
C ILE A 211 -17.65 10.97 19.10
N ALA A 212 -17.63 12.25 19.51
CA ALA A 212 -17.73 12.71 20.89
C ALA A 212 -18.88 12.12 21.75
N ALA A 213 -19.95 11.61 21.14
CA ALA A 213 -21.07 11.01 21.86
C ALA A 213 -21.55 9.66 21.28
N ALA A 214 -20.68 8.94 20.57
CA ALA A 214 -21.05 7.65 19.96
C ALA A 214 -21.47 6.63 21.01
N ASN A 215 -22.74 6.20 20.96
CA ASN A 215 -23.30 5.15 21.81
C ASN A 215 -23.07 5.34 23.33
N LEU A 216 -22.88 6.57 23.80
CA LEU A 216 -22.74 6.84 25.23
C LEU A 216 -24.01 6.40 25.97
N PRO A 217 -23.87 5.77 27.16
CA PRO A 217 -25.03 5.44 27.97
C PRO A 217 -25.73 6.73 28.42
N GLY A 218 -27.05 6.63 28.58
CA GLY A 218 -27.93 7.67 29.09
C GLY A 218 -28.70 7.21 30.32
N LEU A 219 -29.50 8.09 30.89
CA LEU A 219 -30.49 7.77 31.91
C LEU A 219 -31.81 7.39 31.24
N ILE A 220 -32.32 6.18 31.46
CA ILE A 220 -33.71 5.85 31.13
C ILE A 220 -34.59 6.35 32.26
N VAL A 221 -35.60 7.16 31.91
CA VAL A 221 -36.51 7.80 32.87
C VAL A 221 -37.94 7.32 32.63
N SER A 222 -38.65 6.97 33.71
CA SER A 222 -40.08 6.64 33.70
C SER A 222 -40.82 7.35 34.84
N GLY A 223 -41.83 8.17 34.50
CA GLY A 223 -42.62 8.94 35.45
C GLY A 223 -42.95 10.36 34.96
N THR A 224 -43.76 11.08 35.73
CA THR A 224 -44.13 12.47 35.43
C THR A 224 -43.42 13.42 36.39
N LEU A 225 -42.70 14.40 35.84
CA LEU A 225 -42.02 15.46 36.57
C LEU A 225 -42.75 16.78 36.34
N PHE A 226 -43.33 17.36 37.39
CA PHE A 226 -43.96 18.70 37.31
C PHE A 226 -42.94 19.84 37.44
N THR A 227 -41.74 19.54 37.93
CA THR A 227 -40.59 20.46 38.00
C THR A 227 -39.32 19.68 37.64
N PRO A 228 -38.28 20.33 37.09
CA PRO A 228 -37.03 19.65 36.76
C PRO A 228 -36.41 18.94 37.97
N ARG A 229 -35.75 17.81 37.72
CA ARG A 229 -35.04 17.03 38.74
C ARG A 229 -33.60 16.80 38.34
N THR A 230 -32.71 16.80 39.33
CA THR A 230 -31.29 16.50 39.16
C THR A 230 -31.01 15.07 39.61
N VAL A 231 -30.36 14.30 38.75
CA VAL A 231 -29.90 12.93 39.03
C VAL A 231 -28.40 12.91 39.22
N ASN A 232 -27.93 12.24 40.28
CA ASN A 232 -26.52 12.17 40.61
C ASN A 232 -25.85 11.00 39.88
N VAL A 233 -24.76 11.29 39.17
CA VAL A 233 -23.96 10.31 38.42
C VAL A 233 -22.49 10.50 38.80
N SER A 234 -21.73 9.41 38.83
CA SER A 234 -20.30 9.46 39.09
C SER A 234 -19.52 8.56 38.16
N ILE A 235 -18.30 8.97 37.84
CA ILE A 235 -17.27 8.10 37.30
C ILE A 235 -16.57 7.43 38.48
N THR A 236 -16.59 6.10 38.51
CA THR A 236 -16.05 5.29 39.62
C THR A 236 -14.71 4.65 39.30
N GLY A 237 -14.26 4.75 38.04
CA GLY A 237 -12.99 4.21 37.58
C GLY A 237 -12.97 4.09 36.06
N GLY A 238 -12.11 3.20 35.57
CA GLY A 238 -11.81 3.07 34.15
C GLY A 238 -10.31 3.22 33.91
N THR A 239 -9.89 3.00 32.67
CA THR A 239 -8.51 3.26 32.25
C THR A 239 -8.37 4.64 31.61
N ALA A 240 -9.48 5.21 31.12
CA ALA A 240 -9.50 6.54 30.52
C ALA A 240 -9.26 7.65 31.54
N THR A 241 -8.47 8.63 31.14
CA THR A 241 -8.01 9.81 31.85
C THR A 241 -8.93 11.02 31.60
N PRO A 242 -9.58 11.57 32.65
CA PRO A 242 -10.39 12.79 32.51
C PRO A 242 -9.57 13.98 31.98
N GLY A 243 -10.15 14.72 31.04
CA GLY A 243 -9.54 15.89 30.40
C GLY A 243 -8.57 15.56 29.25
N THR A 244 -8.16 14.29 29.11
CA THR A 244 -7.44 13.79 27.93
C THR A 244 -8.41 13.06 27.01
N ASP A 245 -9.13 12.06 27.53
CA ASP A 245 -9.95 11.16 26.70
C ASP A 245 -11.44 11.50 26.78
N TYR A 246 -11.87 12.16 27.85
CA TYR A 246 -13.25 12.61 28.00
C TYR A 246 -13.41 13.76 29.00
N VAL A 247 -14.54 14.45 28.90
CA VAL A 247 -15.01 15.43 29.89
C VAL A 247 -16.39 15.05 30.42
N THR A 248 -16.62 15.40 31.70
CA THR A 248 -17.93 15.29 32.35
C THR A 248 -18.57 16.68 32.48
N PRO A 249 -19.91 16.76 32.67
CA PRO A 249 -20.55 18.02 33.04
C PRO A 249 -19.92 18.63 34.30
N GLY A 250 -19.35 19.82 34.18
CA GLY A 250 -18.66 20.51 35.28
C GLY A 250 -17.25 19.97 35.61
N GLY A 251 -16.74 18.98 34.86
CA GLY A 251 -15.36 18.49 34.94
C GLY A 251 -15.01 17.61 36.15
N GLY A 252 -15.98 17.30 37.02
CA GLY A 252 -15.78 16.47 38.20
C GLY A 252 -16.06 14.98 37.96
N ALA A 253 -15.48 14.12 38.80
CA ALA A 253 -15.83 12.69 38.84
C ALA A 253 -17.25 12.43 39.35
N SER A 254 -17.89 13.41 39.99
CA SER A 254 -19.33 13.40 40.30
C SER A 254 -19.97 14.60 39.65
N PHE A 255 -21.10 14.37 38.98
CA PHE A 255 -21.83 15.38 38.26
C PHE A 255 -23.33 15.09 38.32
N THR A 256 -24.14 16.07 37.90
CA THR A 256 -25.60 15.96 37.89
C THR A 256 -26.15 16.07 36.48
N VAL A 257 -27.13 15.24 36.18
CA VAL A 257 -27.92 15.33 34.94
C VAL A 257 -29.29 15.92 35.27
N THR A 258 -29.67 17.00 34.61
CA THR A 258 -30.99 17.62 34.79
C THR A 258 -31.99 16.96 33.85
N ILE A 259 -33.02 16.36 34.43
CA ILE A 259 -34.22 15.91 33.72
C ILE A 259 -35.23 17.07 33.76
N PRO A 260 -35.63 17.63 32.61
CA PRO A 260 -36.66 18.66 32.55
C PRO A 260 -38.02 18.21 33.14
N ALA A 261 -38.90 19.16 33.40
CA ALA A 261 -40.30 18.83 33.67
C ALA A 261 -40.93 18.19 32.41
N GLY A 262 -41.74 17.16 32.58
CA GLY A 262 -42.34 16.41 31.49
C GLY A 262 -42.81 15.03 31.89
N THR A 263 -43.40 14.32 30.93
CA THR A 263 -43.84 12.93 31.08
C THR A 263 -42.88 12.02 30.34
N TYR A 264 -42.32 11.04 31.05
CA TYR A 264 -41.30 10.14 30.54
C TYR A 264 -41.82 8.69 30.58
N GLN A 265 -41.78 8.00 29.45
CA GLN A 265 -42.13 6.58 29.33
C GLN A 265 -40.95 5.82 28.73
N ASN A 266 -39.95 5.49 29.57
CA ASN A 266 -38.69 4.86 29.16
C ASN A 266 -37.88 5.70 28.16
N VAL A 267 -37.88 7.02 28.35
CA VAL A 267 -37.14 7.95 27.50
C VAL A 267 -35.71 8.06 28.00
N THR A 268 -34.74 8.03 27.07
CA THR A 268 -33.32 8.20 27.39
C THR A 268 -32.94 9.67 27.43
N VAL A 269 -32.29 10.10 28.51
CA VAL A 269 -31.71 11.43 28.71
C VAL A 269 -30.17 11.30 28.69
N PRO A 270 -29.45 12.04 27.83
CA PRO A 270 -27.99 11.96 27.76
C PRO A 270 -27.29 12.33 29.08
N LEU A 271 -26.18 11.66 29.38
CA LEU A 271 -25.36 11.98 30.56
C LEU A 271 -24.56 13.29 30.42
N GLY A 272 -24.35 13.77 29.18
CA GLY A 272 -23.53 14.94 28.91
C GLY A 272 -22.02 14.71 29.03
N ILE A 273 -21.57 13.45 29.11
CA ILE A 273 -20.16 13.08 28.89
C ILE A 273 -19.83 13.37 27.42
N GLN A 274 -18.62 13.88 27.14
CA GLN A 274 -18.10 14.03 25.79
C GLN A 274 -16.75 13.34 25.70
N ILE A 275 -16.57 12.51 24.68
CA ILE A 275 -15.29 11.90 24.31
C ILE A 275 -14.45 12.92 23.55
N LEU A 276 -13.15 12.94 23.81
CA LEU A 276 -12.17 13.80 23.17
C LEU A 276 -11.41 12.96 22.15
N ASP A 277 -11.27 13.48 20.93
CA ASP A 277 -10.49 12.90 19.84
C ASP A 277 -9.10 13.53 19.87
N ASP A 278 -8.04 12.72 19.77
CA ASP A 278 -6.70 13.25 19.64
C ASP A 278 -5.92 12.65 18.45
N THR A 279 -4.61 12.48 18.57
CA THR A 279 -3.76 11.91 17.50
C THR A 279 -2.71 10.94 18.06
N VAL A 280 -2.81 10.63 19.35
CA VAL A 280 -1.92 9.75 20.07
C VAL A 280 -2.45 8.35 19.86
N THR A 281 -1.59 7.44 19.39
CA THR A 281 -2.00 6.03 19.28
C THR A 281 -2.04 5.41 20.68
N GLU A 282 -3.23 5.00 21.09
CA GLU A 282 -3.47 4.37 22.37
C GLU A 282 -4.21 3.03 22.25
N GLY A 283 -4.30 2.31 23.36
CA GLY A 283 -5.15 1.12 23.44
C GLY A 283 -6.61 1.52 23.68
N SER A 284 -7.57 0.62 23.47
CA SER A 284 -8.95 0.91 23.88
C SER A 284 -9.04 1.11 25.38
N GLU A 285 -9.73 2.17 25.79
CA GLU A 285 -9.83 2.58 27.18
C GLU A 285 -11.27 2.51 27.69
N THR A 286 -11.46 2.60 29.01
CA THR A 286 -12.80 2.48 29.61
C THR A 286 -13.13 3.60 30.57
N ILE A 287 -14.42 3.94 30.63
CA ILE A 287 -15.04 4.77 31.65
C ILE A 287 -16.03 3.90 32.44
N GLN A 288 -15.88 3.80 33.76
CA GLN A 288 -16.84 3.13 34.64
C GLN A 288 -17.78 4.16 35.24
N ILE A 289 -19.06 4.06 34.91
CA ILE A 289 -20.12 5.02 35.26
C ILE A 289 -21.05 4.38 36.28
N ALA A 290 -21.36 5.10 37.35
CA ALA A 290 -22.33 4.70 38.36
C ALA A 290 -23.47 5.72 38.50
N LEU A 291 -24.69 5.22 38.58
CA LEU A 291 -25.88 5.97 38.96
C LEU A 291 -26.02 5.93 40.48
N ASN A 292 -25.97 7.09 41.11
CA ASN A 292 -26.04 7.23 42.56
C ASN A 292 -27.49 7.39 43.04
N THR A 293 -27.76 6.96 44.27
CA THR A 293 -29.02 7.28 44.93
C THR A 293 -29.09 8.78 45.27
N GLY A 294 -30.29 9.32 45.39
CA GLY A 294 -30.50 10.74 45.64
C GLY A 294 -31.95 11.06 45.99
N THR A 295 -32.24 12.34 46.13
CA THR A 295 -33.58 12.84 46.45
C THR A 295 -34.34 13.25 45.20
N GLY A 296 -35.64 12.95 45.13
CA GLY A 296 -36.51 13.38 44.02
C GLY A 296 -36.50 12.46 42.80
N TYR A 297 -35.85 11.31 42.89
CA TYR A 297 -35.90 10.18 41.94
C TYR A 297 -35.68 8.88 42.70
N THR A 298 -36.08 7.75 42.10
CA THR A 298 -35.90 6.42 42.66
C THR A 298 -35.10 5.57 41.68
N VAL A 299 -33.98 5.01 42.15
CA VAL A 299 -33.17 4.09 41.35
C VAL A 299 -33.87 2.73 41.33
N SER A 300 -34.58 2.43 40.24
CA SER A 300 -35.37 1.22 40.06
C SER A 300 -35.51 0.90 38.57
N SER A 301 -35.80 -0.36 38.23
CA SER A 301 -35.97 -0.72 36.83
C SER A 301 -37.17 0.00 36.24
N THR A 302 -36.98 0.61 35.07
CA THR A 302 -38.05 1.28 34.32
C THR A 302 -38.80 0.31 33.40
N SER A 303 -38.27 -0.91 33.21
CA SER A 303 -38.90 -1.95 32.39
C SER A 303 -39.80 -2.89 33.19
N SER A 304 -39.45 -3.17 34.45
CA SER A 304 -40.16 -4.12 35.32
C SER A 304 -40.37 -3.54 36.71
N CYS A 305 -41.62 -3.56 37.19
CA CYS A 305 -41.92 -3.11 38.54
C CYS A 305 -41.26 -4.03 39.59
N GLY A 306 -40.38 -3.46 40.43
CA GLY A 306 -39.60 -4.21 41.41
C GLY A 306 -38.37 -4.92 40.82
N GLY A 307 -38.10 -4.75 39.54
CA GLY A 307 -36.89 -5.27 38.89
C GLY A 307 -35.61 -4.57 39.38
N THR A 308 -34.49 -5.26 39.27
CA THR A 308 -33.17 -4.71 39.62
C THR A 308 -32.80 -3.59 38.63
N PRO A 309 -32.54 -2.35 39.10
CA PRO A 309 -32.08 -1.28 38.24
C PRO A 309 -30.66 -1.53 37.74
N ARG A 310 -30.36 -1.00 36.56
CA ARG A 310 -28.99 -0.88 36.09
C ARG A 310 -28.32 0.36 36.69
N THR A 311 -27.44 0.13 37.65
CA THR A 311 -26.75 1.20 38.39
C THR A 311 -25.31 1.40 37.97
N ALA A 312 -24.75 0.50 37.14
CA ALA A 312 -23.39 0.60 36.61
C ALA A 312 -23.37 0.43 35.09
N SER A 313 -22.45 1.13 34.43
CA SER A 313 -22.18 1.00 32.99
C SER A 313 -20.69 1.11 32.73
N SER A 314 -20.17 0.28 31.84
CA SER A 314 -18.80 0.38 31.31
C SER A 314 -18.85 0.90 29.88
N TYR A 315 -18.30 2.08 29.61
CA TYR A 315 -18.16 2.61 28.27
C TYR A 315 -16.73 2.43 27.77
N THR A 316 -16.53 1.83 26.59
CA THR A 316 -15.21 1.66 25.98
C THR A 316 -14.99 2.69 24.87
N ILE A 317 -13.95 3.49 25.02
CA ILE A 317 -13.44 4.38 23.96
C ILE A 317 -12.52 3.53 23.08
N THR A 318 -12.79 3.50 21.78
CA THR A 318 -11.91 2.82 20.82
C THR A 318 -11.13 3.85 20.03
N ASP A 319 -9.81 3.81 20.21
CA ASP A 319 -8.84 4.59 19.46
C ASP A 319 -8.95 4.32 17.95
N ASN A 320 -8.93 5.37 17.14
CA ASN A 320 -8.94 5.31 15.69
C ASN A 320 -7.61 5.71 15.05
N ASP A 321 -6.55 5.90 15.82
CA ASP A 321 -5.28 6.42 15.36
C ASP A 321 -4.24 5.33 15.18
N ALA A 322 -3.96 5.00 13.92
CA ALA A 322 -3.06 3.91 13.57
C ALA A 322 -1.70 4.42 13.08
N PRO A 323 -0.58 3.89 13.60
CA PRO A 323 0.74 4.19 13.10
C PRO A 323 0.94 3.72 11.65
N VAL A 324 1.63 4.55 10.87
CA VAL A 324 2.04 4.24 9.50
C VAL A 324 3.54 4.43 9.40
N VAL A 325 4.23 3.40 8.89
CA VAL A 325 5.68 3.41 8.72
C VAL A 325 6.00 3.20 7.24
N LEU A 326 6.83 4.07 6.68
CA LEU A 326 7.36 3.96 5.34
C LEU A 326 8.86 3.66 5.41
N THR A 327 9.23 2.48 4.94
CA THR A 327 10.58 1.95 4.96
C THR A 327 11.18 1.86 3.56
N LYS A 328 12.49 1.67 3.47
CA LYS A 328 13.22 1.56 2.21
C LYS A 328 14.08 0.30 2.16
N ASN A 329 14.03 -0.37 1.01
CA ASN A 329 14.86 -1.51 0.64
C ASN A 329 15.59 -1.24 -0.68
N TRP A 330 16.87 -1.63 -0.76
CA TRP A 330 17.70 -1.50 -1.95
C TRP A 330 18.17 -2.88 -2.41
N ALA A 331 18.01 -3.19 -3.70
CA ALA A 331 18.57 -4.39 -4.30
C ALA A 331 19.64 -4.02 -5.33
N ASN A 332 20.86 -4.50 -5.10
CA ASN A 332 22.05 -4.21 -5.93
C ASN A 332 22.34 -2.71 -6.11
N GLY A 333 22.02 -1.88 -5.11
CA GLY A 333 22.18 -0.43 -5.19
C GLY A 333 23.63 0.02 -5.36
N ILE A 334 23.81 1.21 -5.94
CA ILE A 334 25.10 1.90 -6.02
C ILE A 334 25.38 2.52 -4.66
N VAL A 335 26.51 2.15 -4.04
CA VAL A 335 26.91 2.70 -2.73
C VAL A 335 26.92 4.23 -2.78
N GLY A 336 26.25 4.86 -1.82
CA GLY A 336 26.12 6.31 -1.74
C GLY A 336 24.88 6.91 -2.42
N ASP A 337 24.15 6.15 -3.28
CA ASP A 337 22.83 6.58 -3.73
C ASP A 337 21.90 6.70 -2.52
N ALA A 338 21.10 7.76 -2.48
CA ALA A 338 20.32 8.13 -1.31
C ALA A 338 18.95 8.71 -1.68
N VAL A 339 17.97 8.46 -0.82
CA VAL A 339 16.61 8.97 -0.94
C VAL A 339 16.10 9.53 0.38
N ASP A 340 15.21 10.52 0.27
CA ASP A 340 14.32 10.96 1.34
C ASP A 340 12.94 10.32 1.15
N LEU A 341 12.28 10.00 2.26
CA LEU A 341 10.95 9.40 2.33
C LEU A 341 10.00 10.36 3.06
N ALA A 342 8.77 10.47 2.56
CA ALA A 342 7.74 11.28 3.20
C ALA A 342 6.38 10.60 3.16
N ILE A 343 5.58 10.84 4.20
CA ILE A 343 4.17 10.47 4.30
C ILE A 343 3.36 11.76 4.42
N GLY A 344 2.57 12.08 3.40
CA GLY A 344 1.62 13.19 3.40
C GLY A 344 0.19 12.72 3.68
N GLY A 345 -0.64 13.58 4.25
CA GLY A 345 -2.06 13.29 4.55
C GLY A 345 -2.32 12.60 5.89
N GLY A 346 -1.27 12.24 6.65
CA GLY A 346 -1.36 11.79 8.03
C GLY A 346 -0.98 12.88 9.04
N PHE A 347 -1.17 12.58 10.31
CA PHE A 347 -0.80 13.40 11.47
C PHE A 347 0.62 13.07 11.96
N ALA A 348 1.22 14.01 12.71
CA ALA A 348 2.53 13.86 13.34
C ALA A 348 3.64 13.29 12.42
N ALA A 349 3.62 13.68 11.14
CA ALA A 349 4.51 13.08 10.14
C ALA A 349 5.98 13.44 10.40
N SER A 350 6.84 12.42 10.40
CA SER A 350 8.30 12.55 10.44
C SER A 350 8.92 12.02 9.15
N ALA A 351 9.81 12.81 8.54
CA ALA A 351 10.52 12.40 7.34
C ALA A 351 11.50 11.26 7.62
N GLY A 352 11.75 10.43 6.60
CA GLY A 352 12.72 9.35 6.61
C GLY A 352 13.82 9.57 5.58
N THR A 353 14.91 8.81 5.69
CA THR A 353 16.05 8.85 4.76
C THR A 353 16.64 7.46 4.60
N SER A 354 17.24 7.15 3.46
CA SER A 354 17.98 5.90 3.28
C SER A 354 19.07 6.04 2.24
N ALA A 355 20.29 5.60 2.56
CA ALA A 355 21.40 5.51 1.62
C ALA A 355 21.89 4.07 1.46
N VAL A 356 22.30 3.70 0.23
CA VAL A 356 22.89 2.39 -0.04
C VAL A 356 24.23 2.26 0.71
N GLY A 357 24.33 1.27 1.59
CA GLY A 357 25.52 1.05 2.44
C GLY A 357 25.65 2.06 3.59
N GLY A 358 24.66 2.92 3.80
CA GLY A 358 24.62 3.91 4.88
C GLY A 358 23.51 3.65 5.89
N ALA A 359 23.24 4.66 6.72
CA ALA A 359 22.14 4.62 7.69
C ALA A 359 20.77 4.74 6.99
N ALA A 360 19.74 4.20 7.65
CA ALA A 360 18.36 4.35 7.23
C ALA A 360 17.49 4.78 8.42
N THR A 361 16.55 5.66 8.15
CA THR A 361 15.53 6.15 9.09
C THR A 361 14.19 6.08 8.38
N ASN A 362 13.22 5.38 8.97
CA ASN A 362 11.89 5.25 8.39
C ASN A 362 11.15 6.59 8.47
N ALA A 363 10.32 6.89 7.47
CA ALA A 363 9.31 7.92 7.66
C ALA A 363 8.15 7.33 8.47
N ALA A 364 7.52 8.14 9.30
CA ALA A 364 6.42 7.72 10.15
C ALA A 364 5.31 8.77 10.15
N ALA A 365 4.08 8.35 10.38
CA ALA A 365 2.91 9.20 10.59
C ALA A 365 1.86 8.43 11.40
N VAL A 366 0.84 9.14 11.85
CA VAL A 366 -0.39 8.56 12.41
C VAL A 366 -1.53 8.85 11.43
N ALA A 367 -2.47 7.92 11.28
CA ALA A 367 -3.57 8.09 10.33
C ALA A 367 -4.83 7.36 10.81
N THR A 368 -5.98 7.96 10.49
CA THR A 368 -7.28 7.36 10.77
C THR A 368 -7.78 6.50 9.60
N PRO A 369 -8.56 5.45 9.85
CA PRO A 369 -9.14 4.59 8.81
C PRO A 369 -9.88 5.39 7.73
N GLY A 370 -9.63 5.05 6.47
CA GLY A 370 -10.23 5.73 5.31
C GLY A 370 -9.51 7.00 4.86
N SER A 371 -8.57 7.53 5.64
CA SER A 371 -7.69 8.62 5.18
C SER A 371 -6.83 8.18 3.99
N THR A 372 -6.57 9.10 3.07
CA THR A 372 -5.67 8.84 1.92
C THR A 372 -4.30 9.41 2.22
N LEU A 373 -3.30 8.54 2.26
CA LEU A 373 -1.91 8.89 2.52
C LEU A 373 -1.14 8.94 1.20
N THR A 374 -0.26 9.93 1.06
CA THR A 374 0.67 10.06 -0.06
C THR A 374 2.06 9.63 0.39
N LEU A 375 2.60 8.61 -0.24
CA LEU A 375 3.90 8.00 0.07
C LEU A 375 4.87 8.43 -1.03
N THR A 376 5.88 9.21 -0.65
CA THR A 376 6.84 9.78 -1.61
C THR A 376 8.25 9.29 -1.31
N GLU A 377 8.97 9.00 -2.38
CA GLU A 377 10.41 8.79 -2.39
C GLU A 377 11.06 9.88 -3.27
N THR A 378 12.12 10.53 -2.80
CA THR A 378 12.85 11.52 -3.58
C THR A 378 14.34 11.23 -3.52
N TYR A 379 14.99 11.07 -4.68
CA TYR A 379 16.44 10.88 -4.73
C TYR A 379 17.16 12.17 -4.34
N THR A 380 17.99 12.08 -3.31
CA THR A 380 18.89 13.15 -2.88
C THR A 380 20.31 12.97 -3.43
N ASN A 381 20.68 11.72 -3.75
CA ASN A 381 21.88 11.38 -4.50
C ASN A 381 21.66 10.17 -5.42
N GLY A 382 22.32 10.15 -6.57
CA GLY A 382 22.13 9.13 -7.60
C GLY A 382 20.99 9.45 -8.58
N ALA A 383 20.69 8.51 -9.47
CA ALA A 383 19.70 8.71 -10.54
C ALA A 383 18.60 7.64 -10.48
N ALA A 384 17.35 8.06 -10.30
CA ALA A 384 16.18 7.19 -10.27
C ALA A 384 16.05 6.30 -11.53
N ALA A 385 16.52 6.79 -12.69
CA ALA A 385 16.52 6.05 -13.94
C ALA A 385 17.27 4.72 -13.84
N ASN A 386 18.28 4.59 -12.97
CA ASN A 386 19.04 3.36 -12.78
C ASN A 386 18.26 2.26 -12.05
N TYR A 387 17.06 2.54 -11.55
CA TYR A 387 16.30 1.63 -10.72
C TYR A 387 14.91 1.32 -11.29
N ASN A 388 14.41 0.14 -10.93
CA ASN A 388 13.00 -0.18 -10.94
C ASN A 388 12.48 -0.01 -9.52
N SER A 389 11.57 0.94 -9.32
CA SER A 389 10.98 1.27 -8.02
C SER A 389 9.60 0.63 -7.87
N SER A 390 9.36 0.00 -6.73
CA SER A 390 8.06 -0.52 -6.33
C SER A 390 7.79 -0.20 -4.86
N ILE A 391 6.51 -0.09 -4.49
CA ILE A 391 6.05 -0.02 -3.11
C ILE A 391 5.11 -1.18 -2.86
N GLU A 392 5.14 -1.70 -1.65
CA GLU A 392 4.12 -2.60 -1.12
C GLU A 392 3.75 -2.12 0.28
N CYS A 393 2.46 -2.05 0.57
CA CYS A 393 1.92 -1.73 1.88
C CYS A 393 1.22 -2.97 2.45
N ARG A 394 1.46 -3.28 3.72
CA ARG A 394 0.87 -4.43 4.41
C ARG A 394 0.31 -4.03 5.76
N ARG A 395 -0.84 -4.61 6.10
CA ARG A 395 -1.43 -4.52 7.44
C ARG A 395 -0.54 -5.25 8.44
N ASN A 396 -0.26 -4.63 9.58
CA ASN A 396 0.62 -5.23 10.58
C ASN A 396 -0.08 -6.35 11.36
N SER A 397 -1.42 -6.35 11.42
CA SER A 397 -2.19 -7.37 12.16
C SER A 397 -2.19 -8.74 11.48
N ASP A 398 -2.22 -8.80 10.15
CA ASP A 398 -2.36 -10.06 9.40
C ASP A 398 -1.50 -10.16 8.13
N ASN A 399 -0.60 -9.20 7.93
CA ASN A 399 0.34 -9.17 6.80
C ASN A 399 -0.34 -9.13 5.42
N VAL A 400 -1.63 -8.81 5.34
CA VAL A 400 -2.36 -8.70 4.06
C VAL A 400 -1.96 -7.43 3.33
N ALA A 401 -1.72 -7.54 2.02
CA ALA A 401 -1.37 -6.42 1.16
C ALA A 401 -2.54 -5.43 1.03
N VAL A 402 -2.23 -4.15 1.13
CA VAL A 402 -3.15 -3.04 0.91
C VAL A 402 -2.85 -2.43 -0.46
N ALA A 403 -3.89 -2.26 -1.27
CA ALA A 403 -3.75 -1.71 -2.60
C ALA A 403 -3.25 -0.26 -2.54
N THR A 404 -2.26 0.04 -3.37
CA THR A 404 -1.75 1.40 -3.58
C THR A 404 -2.11 1.86 -4.97
N ALA A 405 -2.37 3.16 -5.15
CA ALA A 405 -2.63 3.76 -6.45
C ALA A 405 -1.51 4.74 -6.87
N GLY A 406 -1.48 5.08 -8.16
CA GLY A 406 -0.47 5.98 -8.74
C GLY A 406 0.70 5.27 -9.40
N SER A 407 1.71 6.04 -9.80
CA SER A 407 2.88 5.57 -10.54
C SER A 407 4.11 6.43 -10.22
N GLY A 408 5.30 5.96 -10.60
CA GLY A 408 6.54 6.67 -10.32
C GLY A 408 6.90 6.64 -8.82
N LEU A 409 7.53 7.70 -8.33
CA LEU A 409 8.06 7.82 -6.96
C LEU A 409 7.07 8.49 -5.97
N SER A 410 5.80 8.59 -6.35
CA SER A 410 4.72 9.05 -5.48
C SER A 410 3.51 8.16 -5.69
N ARG A 411 3.07 7.51 -4.60
CA ARG A 411 1.92 6.58 -4.60
C ARG A 411 1.00 6.93 -3.47
N THR A 412 -0.28 6.61 -3.61
CA THR A 412 -1.24 6.77 -2.52
C THR A 412 -1.69 5.43 -1.97
N VAL A 413 -2.08 5.42 -0.71
CA VAL A 413 -2.72 4.28 -0.04
C VAL A 413 -3.86 4.80 0.82
N VAL A 414 -4.97 4.04 0.87
CA VAL A 414 -6.06 4.35 1.80
C VAL A 414 -5.82 3.56 3.09
N MET A 415 -5.81 4.26 4.23
CA MET A 415 -5.54 3.66 5.52
C MET A 415 -6.61 2.60 5.86
N PRO A 416 -6.23 1.34 6.12
CA PRO A 416 -7.19 0.31 6.53
C PRO A 416 -7.68 0.53 7.96
N SER A 417 -8.82 -0.08 8.31
CA SER A 417 -9.34 -0.05 9.68
C SER A 417 -8.66 -1.06 10.61
N GLY A 418 -8.53 -0.69 11.88
CA GLY A 418 -8.18 -1.60 12.98
C GLY A 418 -6.75 -2.15 12.97
N THR A 419 -5.80 -1.48 12.31
CA THR A 419 -4.40 -1.93 12.29
C THR A 419 -3.43 -0.82 11.85
N SER A 420 -2.19 -0.90 12.32
CA SER A 420 -1.08 -0.13 11.78
C SER A 420 -0.66 -0.63 10.39
N LEU A 421 -0.03 0.25 9.61
CA LEU A 421 0.34 0.00 8.22
C LEU A 421 1.84 0.15 8.02
N THR A 422 2.49 -0.86 7.45
CA THR A 422 3.89 -0.75 7.01
C THR A 422 3.96 -0.76 5.49
N CYS A 423 4.57 0.27 4.91
CA CYS A 423 4.85 0.38 3.49
C CYS A 423 6.35 0.30 3.25
N THR A 424 6.78 -0.40 2.20
CA THR A 424 8.19 -0.57 1.86
C THR A 424 8.42 -0.18 0.41
N TRP A 425 9.18 0.90 0.19
CA TRP A 425 9.77 1.19 -1.12
C TRP A 425 10.92 0.24 -1.39
N THR A 426 10.95 -0.40 -2.55
CA THR A 426 12.04 -1.24 -3.03
C THR A 426 12.57 -0.67 -4.33
N ASN A 427 13.86 -0.31 -4.34
CA ASN A 427 14.56 0.09 -5.56
C ASN A 427 15.54 -1.00 -5.95
N SER A 428 15.26 -1.64 -7.07
CA SER A 428 16.09 -2.68 -7.65
C SER A 428 16.86 -2.12 -8.83
N ARG A 429 18.19 -2.12 -8.76
CA ARG A 429 19.04 -1.60 -9.83
C ARG A 429 18.76 -2.36 -11.13
N ARG A 430 18.53 -1.63 -12.22
CA ARG A 430 18.31 -2.20 -13.55
C ARG A 430 19.55 -2.95 -14.01
N SER A 431 19.33 -4.03 -14.73
CA SER A 431 20.40 -4.93 -15.18
C SER A 431 20.30 -5.21 -16.68
N ALA A 432 21.45 -5.42 -17.30
CA ALA A 432 21.62 -5.91 -18.65
C ALA A 432 22.46 -7.19 -18.64
N THR A 433 22.51 -7.87 -19.78
CA THR A 433 23.49 -8.94 -20.02
C THR A 433 24.67 -8.40 -20.82
N LEU A 434 25.88 -8.87 -20.53
CA LEU A 434 27.09 -8.55 -21.29
C LEU A 434 27.73 -9.84 -21.82
N VAL A 435 28.01 -9.85 -23.12
CA VAL A 435 28.80 -10.87 -23.80
C VAL A 435 30.02 -10.21 -24.43
N VAL A 436 31.21 -10.72 -24.13
CA VAL A 436 32.43 -10.39 -24.87
C VAL A 436 32.68 -11.46 -25.92
N ARG A 437 33.04 -11.02 -27.12
CA ARG A 437 33.29 -11.87 -28.29
C ARG A 437 34.67 -11.58 -28.86
N LYS A 438 35.28 -12.63 -29.38
CA LYS A 438 36.51 -12.52 -30.16
C LYS A 438 36.29 -13.05 -31.57
N THR A 439 36.46 -12.20 -32.57
CA THR A 439 36.39 -12.57 -33.98
C THR A 439 37.79 -12.60 -34.59
N TRP A 440 38.14 -13.72 -35.19
CA TRP A 440 39.37 -13.94 -35.94
C TRP A 440 39.08 -13.86 -37.43
N VAL A 441 39.92 -13.13 -38.17
CA VAL A 441 39.81 -13.01 -39.64
C VAL A 441 41.17 -13.26 -40.28
N ASN A 442 41.23 -14.24 -41.18
CA ASN A 442 42.46 -14.78 -41.78
C ASN A 442 43.55 -15.15 -40.76
N ALA A 443 43.17 -15.51 -39.53
CA ALA A 443 44.09 -15.73 -38.45
C ALA A 443 45.05 -16.90 -38.72
N ARG A 444 46.26 -16.79 -38.17
CA ARG A 444 47.13 -17.95 -37.97
C ARG A 444 46.50 -18.84 -36.91
N THR A 445 46.31 -20.12 -37.24
CA THR A 445 45.74 -21.08 -36.31
C THR A 445 46.63 -21.23 -35.07
N ALA A 446 46.00 -21.52 -33.93
CA ALA A 446 46.61 -21.60 -32.59
C ALA A 446 47.12 -20.28 -31.97
N HIS A 447 47.02 -19.14 -32.67
CA HIS A 447 47.18 -17.85 -31.99
C HIS A 447 46.05 -17.65 -30.97
N ALA A 448 46.35 -17.01 -29.85
CA ALA A 448 45.45 -16.97 -28.71
C ALA A 448 45.48 -15.62 -28.00
N VAL A 449 44.33 -15.22 -27.47
CA VAL A 449 44.12 -14.00 -26.70
C VAL A 449 43.25 -14.27 -25.47
N THR A 450 43.38 -13.42 -24.47
CA THR A 450 42.41 -13.25 -23.40
C THR A 450 41.74 -11.89 -23.57
N VAL A 451 40.42 -11.90 -23.65
CA VAL A 451 39.57 -10.70 -23.62
C VAL A 451 38.90 -10.63 -22.27
N GLN A 452 38.98 -9.48 -21.60
CA GLN A 452 38.41 -9.31 -20.27
C GLN A 452 37.85 -7.91 -20.04
N THR A 453 36.95 -7.82 -19.07
CA THR A 453 36.45 -6.57 -18.52
C THR A 453 36.95 -6.36 -17.10
N ALA A 454 37.10 -5.11 -16.68
CA ALA A 454 37.42 -4.73 -15.31
C ALA A 454 36.56 -3.53 -14.87
N GLY A 455 36.08 -3.54 -13.63
CA GLY A 455 35.25 -2.46 -13.05
C GLY A 455 33.77 -2.80 -12.87
N LEU A 456 33.32 -3.98 -13.32
CA LEU A 456 31.97 -4.48 -13.11
C LEU A 456 31.88 -5.34 -11.84
N VAL A 457 30.70 -5.45 -11.25
CA VAL A 457 30.41 -6.45 -10.22
C VAL A 457 30.64 -7.87 -10.75
N ASN A 458 30.17 -8.16 -11.97
CA ASN A 458 30.40 -9.43 -12.66
C ASN A 458 31.23 -9.21 -13.93
N ASN A 459 32.55 -9.25 -13.82
CA ASN A 459 33.44 -9.09 -14.98
C ASN A 459 33.35 -10.30 -15.91
N ALA A 460 33.20 -10.03 -17.21
CA ALA A 460 33.34 -11.00 -18.28
C ALA A 460 34.82 -11.28 -18.59
N SER A 461 35.13 -12.54 -18.91
CA SER A 461 36.42 -13.00 -19.42
C SER A 461 36.22 -14.09 -20.47
N LEU A 462 37.05 -14.07 -21.50
CA LEU A 462 37.06 -15.02 -22.62
C LEU A 462 38.52 -15.33 -23.00
N ALA A 463 38.93 -16.58 -22.83
CA ALA A 463 40.11 -17.11 -23.52
C ALA A 463 39.68 -17.58 -24.91
N SER A 464 40.28 -17.03 -25.96
CA SER A 464 39.98 -17.34 -27.35
C SER A 464 41.24 -17.82 -28.07
N VAL A 465 41.11 -18.90 -28.84
CA VAL A 465 42.19 -19.50 -29.63
C VAL A 465 41.67 -19.61 -31.06
N ALA A 466 42.44 -19.13 -32.03
CA ALA A 466 42.14 -19.28 -33.45
C ALA A 466 42.22 -20.77 -33.88
N ASN A 467 41.16 -21.53 -33.71
CA ASN A 467 41.03 -22.92 -34.17
C ASN A 467 40.92 -23.00 -35.70
N SER A 468 40.43 -21.93 -36.32
CA SER A 468 40.36 -21.74 -37.76
C SER A 468 40.74 -20.32 -38.17
N ALA A 469 40.96 -20.10 -39.48
CA ALA A 469 41.34 -18.79 -39.99
C ALA A 469 40.23 -17.74 -39.82
N ASN A 470 38.96 -18.15 -39.82
CA ASN A 470 37.80 -17.26 -39.70
C ASN A 470 36.77 -17.86 -38.75
N GLU A 471 36.65 -17.27 -37.56
CA GLU A 471 35.73 -17.75 -36.53
C GLU A 471 35.38 -16.68 -35.51
N THR A 472 34.46 -17.01 -34.60
CA THR A 472 34.11 -16.15 -33.48
C THR A 472 33.88 -16.97 -32.23
N ASP A 473 34.62 -16.63 -31.17
CA ASP A 473 34.45 -17.18 -29.83
C ASP A 473 33.64 -16.21 -28.97
N THR A 474 32.86 -16.73 -28.03
CA THR A 474 32.01 -15.93 -27.15
C THR A 474 32.01 -16.50 -25.73
N ASN A 475 32.02 -15.65 -24.71
CA ASN A 475 31.80 -16.13 -23.34
C ASN A 475 30.30 -16.37 -23.05
N ALA A 476 30.02 -17.02 -21.91
CA ALA A 476 28.67 -17.02 -21.35
C ALA A 476 28.28 -15.59 -20.90
N ALA A 477 27.02 -15.22 -21.09
CA ALA A 477 26.53 -13.91 -20.69
C ALA A 477 26.68 -13.68 -19.17
N VAL A 478 27.22 -12.53 -18.78
CA VAL A 478 27.26 -12.08 -17.38
C VAL A 478 26.22 -10.98 -17.15
N THR A 479 25.70 -10.87 -15.93
CA THR A 479 24.77 -9.80 -15.56
C THR A 479 25.54 -8.56 -15.13
N VAL A 480 25.24 -7.42 -15.75
CA VAL A 480 25.80 -6.10 -15.41
C VAL A 480 24.68 -5.15 -15.02
N TYR A 481 25.00 -4.08 -14.32
CA TYR A 481 24.02 -3.17 -13.74
C TYR A 481 24.15 -1.73 -14.26
N ALA A 482 23.02 -1.03 -14.35
CA ALA A 482 22.95 0.34 -14.85
C ALA A 482 23.82 1.31 -14.03
N GLY A 483 24.68 2.09 -14.68
CA GLY A 483 25.65 2.99 -14.05
C GLY A 483 27.01 2.34 -13.74
N GLU A 484 27.21 1.06 -14.06
CA GLU A 484 28.56 0.48 -14.04
C GLU A 484 29.39 0.95 -15.24
N THR A 485 30.71 1.01 -15.05
CA THR A 485 31.68 1.28 -16.11
C THR A 485 32.72 0.17 -16.16
N ALA A 486 33.04 -0.33 -17.36
CA ALA A 486 33.99 -1.40 -17.57
C ALA A 486 35.11 -0.99 -18.52
N THR A 487 36.36 -1.26 -18.16
CA THR A 487 37.48 -1.22 -19.10
C THR A 487 37.58 -2.55 -19.84
N LEU A 488 37.50 -2.50 -21.17
CA LEU A 488 37.60 -3.65 -22.07
C LEU A 488 39.06 -3.83 -22.51
N THR A 489 39.63 -5.00 -22.29
CA THR A 489 41.04 -5.28 -22.60
C THR A 489 41.18 -6.58 -23.39
N GLU A 490 42.07 -6.56 -24.38
CA GLU A 490 42.55 -7.75 -25.09
C GLU A 490 44.05 -7.92 -24.85
N THR A 491 44.49 -9.15 -24.62
CA THR A 491 45.91 -9.47 -24.41
C THR A 491 46.25 -10.74 -25.16
N PHE A 492 47.26 -10.70 -26.03
CA PHE A 492 47.77 -11.87 -26.73
C PHE A 492 48.54 -12.78 -25.76
N SER A 493 48.15 -14.05 -25.70
CA SER A 493 48.85 -15.09 -24.96
C SER A 493 49.71 -15.98 -25.88
N VAL A 494 49.36 -16.09 -27.17
CA VAL A 494 50.16 -16.73 -28.21
C VAL A 494 50.06 -15.93 -29.52
N GLY A 495 51.21 -15.66 -30.15
CA GLY A 495 51.32 -14.77 -31.30
C GLY A 495 51.63 -13.33 -30.91
N ASP A 496 51.62 -12.42 -31.88
CA ASP A 496 51.89 -11.00 -31.66
C ASP A 496 50.78 -10.17 -32.34
N GLY A 497 50.16 -9.29 -31.54
CA GLY A 497 49.10 -8.40 -31.97
C GLY A 497 49.52 -7.39 -33.03
N ALA A 498 50.82 -7.08 -33.17
CA ALA A 498 51.34 -6.26 -34.26
C ALA A 498 51.10 -6.88 -35.65
N ASN A 499 50.90 -8.20 -35.73
CA ASN A 499 50.54 -8.89 -36.97
C ASN A 499 49.05 -8.81 -37.29
N TYR A 500 48.24 -8.11 -36.49
CA TYR A 500 46.80 -8.01 -36.66
C TYR A 500 46.36 -6.55 -36.67
N ALA A 501 45.46 -6.23 -37.60
CA ALA A 501 44.62 -5.04 -37.45
C ALA A 501 43.53 -5.37 -36.40
N GLN A 502 43.60 -4.67 -35.25
CA GLN A 502 42.73 -4.88 -34.09
C GLN A 502 41.60 -3.84 -34.09
N ALA A 503 40.37 -4.27 -33.78
CA ALA A 503 39.21 -3.38 -33.64
C ALA A 503 38.31 -3.83 -32.49
N LEU A 504 37.67 -2.87 -31.82
CA LEU A 504 36.71 -3.09 -30.74
C LEU A 504 35.42 -2.32 -31.04
N GLY A 505 34.28 -3.00 -30.94
CA GLY A 505 32.98 -2.37 -31.01
C GLY A 505 31.97 -3.06 -30.12
N CYS A 506 31.06 -2.29 -29.52
CA CYS A 506 29.94 -2.84 -28.76
C CYS A 506 28.61 -2.45 -29.40
N THR A 507 27.63 -3.33 -29.29
CA THR A 507 26.23 -3.12 -29.71
C THR A 507 25.30 -3.37 -28.54
N GLY A 508 24.14 -2.70 -28.53
CA GLY A 508 23.13 -2.85 -27.48
C GLY A 508 23.39 -2.00 -26.22
N ASN A 509 24.52 -1.26 -26.20
CA ASN A 509 24.81 -0.18 -25.28
C ASN A 509 24.26 1.14 -25.82
N ALA A 510 23.49 1.88 -25.02
CA ALA A 510 22.94 3.17 -25.39
C ALA A 510 24.02 4.26 -25.52
N ALA A 511 25.04 4.23 -24.65
CA ALA A 511 26.17 5.16 -24.70
C ALA A 511 27.30 4.57 -25.56
N PRO A 512 27.82 5.28 -26.58
CA PRO A 512 28.99 4.84 -27.33
C PRO A 512 30.20 4.60 -26.43
N LEU A 513 31.13 3.73 -26.87
CA LEU A 513 32.38 3.50 -26.16
C LEU A 513 33.21 4.78 -26.06
N ALA A 514 33.77 5.04 -24.87
CA ALA A 514 34.79 6.06 -24.67
C ALA A 514 36.16 5.39 -24.69
N GLY A 515 36.78 5.31 -25.87
CA GLY A 515 37.96 4.47 -26.07
C GLY A 515 37.62 2.99 -25.89
N ASN A 516 38.21 2.36 -24.87
CA ASN A 516 37.90 0.97 -24.49
C ASN A 516 37.01 0.88 -23.23
N VAL A 517 36.33 1.96 -22.86
CA VAL A 517 35.43 1.97 -21.69
C VAL A 517 33.98 1.84 -22.13
N LEU A 518 33.30 0.81 -21.61
CA LEU A 518 31.85 0.61 -21.69
C LEU A 518 31.18 1.25 -20.48
N THR A 519 30.11 2.01 -20.71
CA THR A 519 29.19 2.45 -19.65
C THR A 519 27.85 1.76 -19.84
N VAL A 520 27.37 1.07 -18.80
CA VAL A 520 26.08 0.36 -18.83
C VAL A 520 24.96 1.35 -18.53
N GLY A 521 24.08 1.59 -19.50
CA GLY A 521 22.94 2.49 -19.38
C GLY A 521 21.73 1.82 -18.72
N ALA A 522 20.83 2.64 -18.18
CA ALA A 522 19.57 2.18 -17.59
C ALA A 522 18.60 1.50 -18.59
N ALA A 523 18.74 1.81 -19.88
CA ALA A 523 17.91 1.25 -20.95
C ALA A 523 18.53 0.01 -21.62
N ASP A 524 19.78 -0.34 -21.26
CA ASP A 524 20.47 -1.46 -21.87
C ASP A 524 19.83 -2.78 -21.41
N THR A 525 19.78 -3.76 -22.32
CA THR A 525 19.17 -5.08 -22.04
C THR A 525 20.12 -6.22 -22.40
N ALA A 526 20.72 -6.17 -23.59
CA ALA A 526 21.73 -7.12 -24.04
C ALA A 526 22.86 -6.40 -24.78
N ILE A 527 24.04 -6.39 -24.17
CA ILE A 527 25.25 -5.75 -24.69
C ILE A 527 26.18 -6.84 -25.23
N ILE A 528 26.71 -6.61 -26.43
CA ILE A 528 27.68 -7.49 -27.06
C ILE A 528 28.89 -6.65 -27.47
N CYS A 529 30.04 -6.94 -26.89
CA CYS A 529 31.32 -6.30 -27.24
C CYS A 529 32.19 -7.26 -28.02
N THR A 530 32.56 -6.90 -29.25
CA THR A 530 33.33 -7.76 -30.16
C THR A 530 34.71 -7.16 -30.42
N PHE A 531 35.73 -7.95 -30.11
CA PHE A 531 37.12 -7.69 -30.49
C PHE A 531 37.43 -8.42 -31.79
N THR A 532 37.86 -7.72 -32.84
CA THR A 532 38.19 -8.30 -34.13
C THR A 532 39.69 -8.21 -34.40
N ASN A 533 40.33 -9.36 -34.64
CA ASN A 533 41.72 -9.43 -35.08
C ASN A 533 41.78 -9.93 -36.52
N ARG A 534 42.20 -9.06 -37.44
CA ARG A 534 42.42 -9.40 -38.84
C ARG A 534 43.90 -9.54 -39.12
N TYR A 535 44.35 -10.74 -39.44
CA TYR A 535 45.76 -11.02 -39.71
C TYR A 535 46.24 -10.25 -40.95
N ILE A 536 47.38 -9.60 -40.82
CA ILE A 536 48.07 -8.89 -41.89
C ILE A 536 48.90 -9.94 -42.65
N VAL A 537 48.47 -10.28 -43.86
CA VAL A 537 49.14 -11.30 -44.68
C VAL A 537 50.48 -10.74 -45.19
N PRO A 538 51.61 -11.45 -45.06
CA PRO A 538 52.89 -10.94 -45.53
C PRO A 538 52.94 -10.83 -47.06
N LEU A 539 53.82 -9.98 -47.58
CA LEU A 539 54.15 -9.94 -49.01
C LEU A 539 54.70 -11.30 -49.46
N SER A 540 54.35 -11.73 -50.67
CA SER A 540 54.95 -12.90 -51.31
C SER A 540 55.88 -12.47 -52.44
N ILE A 541 56.94 -13.25 -52.67
CA ILE A 541 57.88 -13.03 -53.76
C ILE A 541 58.08 -14.32 -54.54
N ALA A 542 57.94 -14.25 -55.86
CA ALA A 542 58.21 -15.35 -56.78
C ALA A 542 59.40 -14.96 -57.66
N LYS A 543 60.43 -15.82 -57.71
CA LYS A 543 61.62 -15.64 -58.55
C LYS A 543 61.66 -16.69 -59.65
N THR A 544 61.78 -16.23 -60.89
CA THR A 544 61.93 -17.09 -62.08
C THR A 544 63.27 -16.81 -62.74
N SER A 545 63.77 -17.76 -63.54
CA SER A 545 64.99 -17.61 -64.33
C SER A 545 64.80 -18.16 -65.74
N LEU A 546 65.23 -17.43 -66.75
CA LEU A 546 65.19 -17.83 -68.16
C LEU A 546 66.55 -17.57 -68.80
N ALA A 547 67.05 -18.52 -69.60
CA ALA A 547 68.23 -18.31 -70.42
C ALA A 547 67.94 -17.18 -71.44
N TYR A 548 68.83 -16.20 -71.50
CA TYR A 548 68.73 -15.04 -72.39
C TYR A 548 69.65 -15.19 -73.60
N SER A 549 70.92 -15.53 -73.36
CA SER A 549 71.89 -15.80 -74.43
C SER A 549 72.95 -16.79 -73.95
N ASP A 550 73.61 -17.49 -74.88
CA ASP A 550 74.82 -18.26 -74.56
C ASP A 550 75.91 -18.12 -75.65
N PRO A 551 77.19 -18.41 -75.33
CA PRO A 551 78.30 -18.23 -76.27
C PRO A 551 78.24 -19.11 -77.54
N VAL A 552 77.43 -20.17 -77.54
CA VAL A 552 77.32 -21.15 -78.64
C VAL A 552 76.09 -20.88 -79.51
N ASN A 553 74.92 -20.71 -78.89
CA ASN A 553 73.63 -20.59 -79.58
C ASN A 553 73.15 -19.13 -79.72
N GLY A 554 73.88 -18.18 -79.16
CA GLY A 554 73.49 -16.77 -79.18
C GLY A 554 72.14 -16.57 -78.51
N LEU A 555 71.19 -15.92 -79.21
CA LEU A 555 69.82 -15.68 -78.73
C LEU A 555 68.82 -16.78 -79.12
N VAL A 556 69.23 -17.79 -79.90
CA VAL A 556 68.33 -18.80 -80.46
C VAL A 556 68.47 -20.09 -79.67
N HIS A 557 67.46 -20.45 -78.87
CA HIS A 557 67.49 -21.59 -77.93
C HIS A 557 68.69 -21.60 -76.95
N PRO A 558 68.90 -20.51 -76.20
CA PRO A 558 70.05 -20.39 -75.31
C PRO A 558 69.99 -21.39 -74.14
N LYS A 559 71.16 -21.86 -73.71
CA LYS A 559 71.35 -22.76 -72.56
C LYS A 559 72.14 -22.07 -71.45
N LEU A 560 71.88 -22.43 -70.19
CA LEU A 560 72.63 -21.92 -69.03
C LEU A 560 73.98 -22.63 -68.87
N ILE A 561 74.88 -22.43 -69.83
CA ILE A 561 76.28 -22.88 -69.81
C ILE A 561 77.21 -21.74 -69.33
N PRO A 562 78.47 -22.01 -68.92
CA PRO A 562 79.42 -20.95 -68.59
C PRO A 562 79.52 -19.88 -69.69
N GLY A 563 79.49 -18.62 -69.26
CA GLY A 563 79.44 -17.46 -70.14
C GLY A 563 78.03 -17.04 -70.60
N ALA A 564 77.00 -17.86 -70.37
CA ALA A 564 75.61 -17.55 -70.72
C ALA A 564 74.98 -16.49 -69.82
N PHE A 565 74.05 -15.71 -70.35
CA PHE A 565 73.24 -14.77 -69.57
C PHE A 565 71.87 -15.38 -69.24
N ALA A 566 71.43 -15.18 -68.01
CA ALA A 566 70.09 -15.49 -67.55
C ALA A 566 69.36 -14.20 -67.13
N ASN A 567 68.10 -14.08 -67.52
CA ASN A 567 67.19 -13.09 -66.96
C ASN A 567 66.48 -13.70 -65.76
N TYR A 568 66.42 -12.95 -64.66
CA TYR A 568 65.68 -13.30 -63.46
C TYR A 568 64.53 -12.33 -63.29
N GLY A 569 63.32 -12.85 -63.11
CA GLY A 569 62.12 -12.05 -62.82
C GLY A 569 61.68 -12.28 -61.37
N LEU A 570 61.62 -11.22 -60.58
CA LEU A 570 61.13 -11.22 -59.20
C LEU A 570 59.78 -10.50 -59.18
N THR A 571 58.68 -11.24 -58.98
CA THR A 571 57.35 -10.66 -58.81
C THR A 571 57.00 -10.63 -57.34
N VAL A 572 56.81 -9.42 -56.81
CA VAL A 572 56.39 -9.18 -55.42
C VAL A 572 54.90 -8.88 -55.41
N THR A 573 54.14 -9.59 -54.59
CA THR A 573 52.68 -9.45 -54.51
C THR A 573 52.27 -9.07 -53.10
N ALA A 574 51.46 -8.01 -52.99
CA ALA A 574 50.73 -7.68 -51.77
C ALA A 574 49.39 -8.43 -51.79
N PRO A 575 49.13 -9.34 -50.84
CA PRO A 575 47.83 -10.01 -50.75
C PRO A 575 46.68 -9.02 -50.55
N GLY A 576 45.45 -9.44 -50.89
CA GLY A 576 44.25 -8.63 -50.68
C GLY A 576 44.08 -8.26 -49.19
N GLY A 577 44.25 -6.97 -48.86
CA GLY A 577 44.20 -6.44 -47.49
C GLY A 577 45.56 -6.10 -46.88
N THR A 578 46.67 -6.31 -47.60
CA THR A 578 48.01 -5.89 -47.17
C THR A 578 48.38 -4.59 -47.87
N SER A 579 48.56 -3.51 -47.12
CA SER A 579 48.92 -2.20 -47.66
C SER A 579 50.25 -1.76 -47.06
N PRO A 580 51.41 -2.11 -47.67
CA PRO A 580 52.68 -1.52 -47.27
C PRO A 580 52.60 0.00 -47.31
N THR A 581 53.04 0.64 -46.23
CA THR A 581 53.03 2.10 -46.10
C THR A 581 54.11 2.72 -46.99
N ALA A 582 54.11 4.05 -47.06
CA ALA A 582 55.07 4.77 -47.90
C ALA A 582 56.52 4.37 -47.57
N ASP A 583 57.27 4.02 -48.61
CA ASP A 583 58.71 3.70 -48.58
C ASP A 583 59.07 2.50 -47.67
N SER A 584 58.10 1.63 -47.36
CA SER A 584 58.30 0.48 -46.48
C SER A 584 58.65 -0.83 -47.21
N VAL A 585 58.61 -0.85 -48.55
CA VAL A 585 58.89 -2.04 -49.35
C VAL A 585 60.38 -2.09 -49.68
N ILE A 586 61.04 -3.18 -49.28
CA ILE A 586 62.45 -3.44 -49.54
C ILE A 586 62.58 -4.86 -50.09
N VAL A 587 63.15 -5.01 -51.28
CA VAL A 587 63.44 -6.30 -51.89
C VAL A 587 64.95 -6.51 -51.88
N THR A 588 65.41 -7.58 -51.26
CA THR A 588 66.83 -7.96 -51.28
C THR A 588 66.97 -9.31 -51.97
N ASP A 589 67.91 -9.40 -52.90
CA ASP A 589 68.18 -10.62 -53.65
C ASP A 589 69.67 -10.94 -53.61
N ALA A 590 69.98 -12.19 -53.25
CA ALA A 590 71.33 -12.71 -53.25
C ALA A 590 71.71 -13.14 -54.66
N ILE A 591 72.94 -12.80 -55.07
CA ILE A 591 73.55 -13.26 -56.31
C ILE A 591 74.38 -14.51 -55.98
N PRO A 592 73.99 -15.70 -56.46
CA PRO A 592 74.77 -16.92 -56.26
C PRO A 592 76.21 -16.75 -56.71
N SER A 593 77.15 -17.41 -56.02
CA SER A 593 78.59 -17.32 -56.32
C SER A 593 78.95 -17.78 -57.73
N SER A 594 78.13 -18.63 -58.36
CA SER A 594 78.25 -19.08 -59.75
C SER A 594 77.77 -18.07 -60.79
N LEU A 595 77.27 -16.91 -60.37
CA LEU A 595 76.80 -15.84 -61.25
C LEU A 595 77.60 -14.56 -61.05
N SER A 596 77.65 -13.74 -62.09
CA SER A 596 78.11 -12.35 -62.07
C SER A 596 76.95 -11.44 -62.47
N LEU A 597 76.59 -10.45 -61.66
CA LEU A 597 75.45 -9.56 -61.94
C LEU A 597 75.76 -8.67 -63.14
N PHE A 598 74.84 -8.56 -64.10
CA PHE A 598 74.92 -7.57 -65.16
C PHE A 598 74.62 -6.19 -64.59
N VAL A 599 75.56 -5.26 -64.77
CA VAL A 599 75.50 -3.89 -64.22
C VAL A 599 75.43 -2.82 -65.29
N GLY A 600 75.35 -3.22 -66.57
CA GLY A 600 75.00 -2.34 -67.69
C GLY A 600 73.50 -2.06 -67.78
N THR A 601 73.04 -1.35 -68.82
CA THR A 601 71.62 -0.98 -68.97
C THR A 601 70.75 -2.16 -69.38
N TYR A 602 69.77 -2.53 -68.55
CA TYR A 602 68.72 -3.51 -68.85
C TYR A 602 67.60 -2.82 -69.63
N ALA A 603 67.61 -2.90 -70.96
CA ALA A 603 66.59 -2.26 -71.80
C ALA A 603 65.16 -2.79 -71.49
N PRO A 604 64.13 -1.92 -71.38
CA PRO A 604 64.15 -0.47 -71.61
C PRO A 604 64.43 0.41 -70.35
N GLY A 605 64.83 -0.16 -69.22
CA GLY A 605 65.04 0.57 -67.95
C GLY A 605 66.30 1.46 -67.93
N PRO A 606 66.35 2.50 -67.07
CA PRO A 606 67.48 3.43 -67.01
C PRO A 606 68.75 2.87 -66.37
N GLY A 607 68.73 1.64 -65.87
CA GLY A 607 69.82 1.02 -65.11
C GLY A 607 69.88 -0.50 -65.27
N PRO A 608 70.53 -1.21 -64.35
CA PRO A 608 70.80 -2.65 -64.49
C PRO A 608 69.62 -3.57 -64.18
N ILE A 609 68.47 -2.99 -63.84
CA ILE A 609 67.20 -3.70 -63.71
C ILE A 609 66.11 -3.03 -64.55
N LEU A 610 65.10 -3.81 -64.88
CA LEU A 610 63.80 -3.32 -65.33
C LEU A 610 62.78 -3.45 -64.19
N PHE A 611 62.32 -2.31 -63.68
CA PHE A 611 61.23 -2.24 -62.72
C PHE A 611 59.90 -2.02 -63.48
N ALA A 612 58.96 -2.94 -63.30
CA ALA A 612 57.60 -2.84 -63.81
C ALA A 612 56.64 -2.65 -62.63
N PRO A 613 56.08 -1.44 -62.43
CA PRO A 613 55.26 -1.14 -61.24
C PRO A 613 53.93 -1.90 -61.22
N GLY A 614 53.44 -2.40 -62.36
CA GLY A 614 52.12 -3.02 -62.45
C GLY A 614 51.03 -2.10 -61.88
N ALA A 615 50.13 -2.66 -61.08
CA ALA A 615 49.10 -1.92 -60.35
C ALA A 615 49.54 -1.48 -58.94
N SER A 616 50.82 -1.62 -58.59
CA SER A 616 51.29 -1.39 -57.22
C SER A 616 51.25 0.08 -56.77
N GLY A 617 51.37 1.02 -57.70
CA GLY A 617 51.53 2.44 -57.40
C GLY A 617 52.94 2.84 -56.95
N LEU A 618 53.87 1.88 -56.87
CA LEU A 618 55.26 2.12 -56.51
C LEU A 618 56.05 2.74 -57.67
N THR A 619 57.07 3.53 -57.34
CA THR A 619 57.98 4.15 -58.30
C THR A 619 59.42 3.68 -58.08
N TYR A 620 60.25 3.78 -59.13
CA TYR A 620 61.65 3.38 -59.10
C TYR A 620 62.50 4.42 -59.83
N GLY A 621 63.47 4.98 -59.11
CA GLY A 621 64.46 5.92 -59.62
C GLY A 621 65.86 5.30 -59.70
N PHE A 622 66.55 5.53 -60.81
CA PHE A 622 67.95 5.18 -61.00
C PHE A 622 68.64 6.24 -61.86
N THR A 623 69.82 6.68 -61.42
CA THR A 623 70.60 7.74 -62.05
C THR A 623 71.95 7.21 -62.52
N SER A 624 72.67 6.49 -61.66
CA SER A 624 73.98 5.91 -61.97
C SER A 624 74.38 4.86 -60.93
N LEU A 625 75.34 3.99 -61.28
CA LEU A 625 75.85 2.97 -60.34
C LEU A 625 76.47 3.53 -59.06
N SER A 626 76.83 4.81 -59.02
CA SER A 626 77.45 5.48 -57.87
C SER A 626 76.49 6.40 -57.08
N SER A 627 75.25 6.56 -57.53
CA SER A 627 74.28 7.44 -56.88
C SER A 627 73.74 6.82 -55.59
N ALA A 628 73.97 7.48 -54.45
CA ALA A 628 73.39 7.08 -53.17
C ALA A 628 71.89 7.43 -53.02
N ALA A 629 71.35 8.21 -53.97
CA ALA A 629 69.94 8.60 -53.99
C ALA A 629 69.05 7.60 -54.76
N ASP A 630 69.66 6.60 -55.41
CA ASP A 630 68.94 5.63 -56.21
C ASP A 630 68.18 4.61 -55.35
N ASP A 631 67.15 4.04 -55.95
CA ASP A 631 66.34 2.98 -55.33
C ASP A 631 66.99 1.60 -55.49
N LEU A 632 68.20 1.54 -56.02
CA LEU A 632 68.99 0.33 -56.24
C LEU A 632 70.34 0.44 -55.55
N GLU A 633 70.65 -0.53 -54.69
CA GLU A 633 71.90 -0.60 -53.95
C GLU A 633 72.57 -1.97 -54.13
N PHE A 634 73.89 -1.99 -54.06
CA PHE A 634 74.68 -3.21 -54.25
C PHE A 634 75.55 -3.50 -53.03
N SER A 635 75.82 -4.79 -52.83
CA SER A 635 76.68 -5.28 -51.76
C SER A 635 77.72 -6.25 -52.31
N ASN A 636 78.97 -6.10 -51.88
CA ASN A 636 80.06 -7.05 -52.15
C ASN A 636 80.46 -7.90 -50.94
N ASN A 637 79.74 -7.78 -49.82
CA ASN A 637 80.09 -8.40 -48.55
C ASN A 637 78.93 -9.18 -47.94
N GLY A 638 78.14 -9.86 -48.78
CA GLY A 638 77.06 -10.74 -48.31
C GLY A 638 75.83 -10.00 -47.80
N GLY A 639 75.59 -8.75 -48.23
CA GLY A 639 74.45 -7.94 -47.79
C GLY A 639 74.68 -7.17 -46.48
N ALA A 640 75.89 -7.24 -45.91
CA ALA A 640 76.23 -6.54 -44.66
C ALA A 640 76.36 -5.01 -44.84
N GLY A 641 76.75 -4.56 -46.04
CA GLY A 641 76.80 -3.15 -46.42
C GLY A 641 76.24 -2.91 -47.83
N TRP A 642 75.77 -1.69 -48.08
CA TRP A 642 75.03 -1.30 -49.30
C TRP A 642 75.65 -0.11 -50.05
N THR A 643 76.95 0.12 -49.83
CA THR A 643 77.71 1.24 -50.40
C THR A 643 78.63 0.81 -51.54
N TYR A 644 78.52 -0.45 -52.01
CA TYR A 644 79.39 -0.93 -53.08
C TYR A 644 78.94 -0.33 -54.41
N VAL A 645 79.90 0.22 -55.16
CA VAL A 645 79.68 0.78 -56.50
C VAL A 645 80.19 -0.23 -57.52
N PRO A 646 79.30 -0.89 -58.29
CA PRO A 646 79.72 -1.91 -59.23
C PRO A 646 80.55 -1.34 -60.37
N THR A 647 81.51 -2.13 -60.86
CA THR A 647 82.32 -1.80 -62.04
C THR A 647 82.11 -2.89 -63.09
N ALA A 648 81.57 -2.50 -64.24
CA ALA A 648 81.37 -3.42 -65.37
C ALA A 648 82.72 -3.91 -65.92
N ASP A 649 82.84 -5.22 -66.11
CA ASP A 649 83.90 -5.84 -66.90
C ASP A 649 83.61 -5.78 -68.42
N ALA A 650 84.41 -6.48 -69.22
CA ALA A 650 84.25 -6.54 -70.68
C ALA A 650 82.91 -7.15 -71.14
N ASP A 651 82.26 -7.95 -70.28
CA ASP A 651 80.97 -8.57 -70.54
C ASP A 651 79.81 -7.77 -69.91
N GLY A 652 80.09 -6.61 -69.32
CA GLY A 652 79.09 -5.75 -68.68
C GLY A 652 78.60 -6.26 -67.32
N VAL A 653 79.34 -7.20 -66.71
CA VAL A 653 79.00 -7.77 -65.41
C VAL A 653 79.99 -7.34 -64.32
N ASP A 654 79.59 -7.48 -63.06
CA ASP A 654 80.48 -7.34 -61.91
C ASP A 654 80.42 -8.63 -61.06
N PRO A 655 81.50 -9.43 -61.03
CA PRO A 655 81.54 -10.67 -60.26
C PRO A 655 81.66 -10.46 -58.74
N ALA A 656 81.98 -9.26 -58.27
CA ALA A 656 82.10 -8.92 -56.86
C ALA A 656 80.76 -8.55 -56.21
N VAL A 657 79.70 -8.30 -57.01
CA VAL A 657 78.36 -8.10 -56.46
C VAL A 657 77.83 -9.42 -55.90
N THR A 658 77.57 -9.43 -54.61
CA THR A 658 77.01 -10.55 -53.86
C THR A 658 75.52 -10.41 -53.61
N HIS A 659 74.99 -9.18 -53.48
CA HIS A 659 73.56 -8.91 -53.28
C HIS A 659 73.14 -7.61 -53.96
N VAL A 660 71.86 -7.54 -54.28
CA VAL A 660 71.19 -6.34 -54.76
C VAL A 660 69.98 -6.02 -53.86
N ARG A 661 69.75 -4.75 -53.56
CA ARG A 661 68.60 -4.27 -52.80
C ARG A 661 67.86 -3.19 -53.57
N ILE A 662 66.56 -3.39 -53.70
CA ILE A 662 65.64 -2.49 -54.41
C ILE A 662 64.68 -1.90 -53.38
N ARG A 663 64.57 -0.57 -53.35
CA ARG A 663 63.75 0.20 -52.40
C ARG A 663 62.81 1.15 -53.16
N PRO A 664 61.79 0.62 -53.83
CA PRO A 664 60.86 1.47 -54.57
C PRO A 664 60.14 2.46 -53.65
N LYS A 665 59.76 3.62 -54.19
CA LYS A 665 59.14 4.71 -53.43
C LYS A 665 57.63 4.72 -53.52
N GLY A 666 56.99 5.24 -52.47
CA GLY A 666 55.53 5.34 -52.33
C GLY A 666 54.94 4.19 -51.52
N ALA A 667 53.60 4.20 -51.37
CA ALA A 667 52.85 3.12 -50.73
C ALA A 667 52.41 2.08 -51.77
N MET A 668 52.30 0.82 -51.36
CA MET A 668 51.88 -0.26 -52.27
C MET A 668 50.39 -0.55 -52.09
N ALA A 669 49.64 -0.55 -53.20
CA ALA A 669 48.22 -0.84 -53.21
C ALA A 669 47.91 -2.30 -52.77
N PRO A 670 46.88 -2.56 -51.95
CA PRO A 670 46.50 -3.93 -51.60
C PRO A 670 46.07 -4.77 -52.80
N GLY A 671 46.40 -6.06 -52.79
CA GLY A 671 46.04 -6.98 -53.88
C GLY A 671 46.83 -6.77 -55.19
N SER A 672 47.86 -5.91 -55.17
CA SER A 672 48.66 -5.57 -56.35
C SER A 672 49.99 -6.33 -56.40
N SER A 673 50.70 -6.20 -57.52
CA SER A 673 52.06 -6.72 -57.69
C SER A 673 52.92 -5.78 -58.53
N PHE A 674 54.23 -5.91 -58.36
CA PHE A 674 55.25 -5.31 -59.22
C PHE A 674 56.32 -6.36 -59.56
N THR A 675 57.08 -6.14 -60.63
CA THR A 675 58.14 -7.05 -61.06
C THR A 675 59.47 -6.32 -61.19
N ILE A 676 60.53 -6.95 -60.72
CA ILE A 676 61.92 -6.56 -60.94
C ILE A 676 62.55 -7.59 -61.87
N ASN A 677 63.16 -7.16 -62.97
CA ASN A 677 63.94 -8.04 -63.83
C ASN A 677 65.41 -7.66 -63.76
N LEU A 678 66.27 -8.62 -63.51
CA LEU A 678 67.72 -8.47 -63.46
C LEU A 678 68.38 -9.51 -64.36
N ARG A 679 69.61 -9.26 -64.78
CA ARG A 679 70.37 -10.18 -65.64
C ARG A 679 71.66 -10.58 -64.94
N ALA A 680 72.04 -11.85 -65.05
CA ALA A 680 73.34 -12.31 -64.54
C ALA A 680 73.97 -13.28 -65.53
N ARG A 681 75.30 -13.30 -65.57
CA ARG A 681 76.10 -14.22 -66.38
C ARG A 681 76.54 -15.41 -65.54
N VAL A 682 76.44 -16.61 -66.09
CA VAL A 682 76.97 -17.84 -65.51
C VAL A 682 78.49 -17.81 -65.63
N LYS A 683 79.20 -18.01 -64.51
CA LYS A 683 80.67 -18.04 -64.48
C LYS A 683 81.24 -19.29 -65.15
#